data_AF-A0A7Y3DZM2-F1
#
_entry.id   AF-A0A7Y3DZM2-F1
#
_cell.length_a   1.000
_cell.length_b   1.000
_cell.length_c   1.000
_cell.angle_alpha   90.00
_cell.angle_beta   90.00
_cell.angle_gamma   90.00
#
_symmetry.space_group_name_H-M   'P 1'
#
loop_
_entity.id
_entity.type
_entity.pdbx_description
1 polymer ?
#
loop_
_entity_poly.entity_id
_entity_poly.type
_entity_poly.pdbx_seq_one_letter_code
_entity_poly.pdbx_strand_id
1 'polypeptide(L)'
;YSPARLTKPLIRVGERGSGEFREIEWEEALRTATMWLSEVRNKDPRKLAFFTGRDQSQSLTAFWATKFGTPNHAAHGGFCSVNMAAAGLYTIGGSFWEFGEPDWERTRYFMMFGVAEDHDSNPIKTGLGRLKSREDAKYVSVNPVRTGYSAIADEWIGIRPGTDGLFLMSLIHELLVAQKVDLDFLVRYTNAPWLVRAEPGHPEDGLFLRDSDGNPLAWDRDSGAAVNALLPDISPELAGLFDLPDGAKARPVFELMANRYVDEAYAPENTEDATGIPAATTRRIAAELAHAAFEQEIELDVEWTDWAGRKHDKMIGRPVSMHAMRGISAHSNGFHTCRAIHLLQMLLGSIDCPGGFRYKAPFPRPCPPGPKPTGKPDQVQAGEPMPGPPLGFVTGPEDLLVNEDGSPCRIDKAYSWEHPFSAHGLMHMVIHNAWAADPYPVDTLFLYMANMAWNSSMNSKGTIDMLTDVDETTGEYRIPHVIYSDAYASEMVSYADLVLPDTTYLERWDCISLLDRPISTAHGPADSIRQPVVEPNRDVRPFQEVLIELGARLGLPGFANEDGAPLYPGGYPDYLVNHERTPGIGPLAGWRGAAGDQHGRGEVNPDQLQRYIENGCFWKHDLPESQQYYKHANRDYLDFASSMGFIPNADQIVMQMYSEPLQRFRLAAQGHGSPQPPEELRERVDRFFDPLPFWYEPIEESMVSKADYPVHAITQRPAAMYHSWGSQTAWLRQIHGYNRLCMHRDLAREIGVEDDDWVNVESHHGLIKAQVRTMTGCERNTVWTWNAIGKRRGAWNLDDEAEEGEKGFLLNHLISELLPAGKGGRRLSNSDPVTGQAAWFDLRVKITRAEAGAEVSEPRFEPIQPVPGVQGRPAILRFGEQFLPEGSWRRKDRA
;
A
#
# COMPACT_ATOMS: atom_id res chain seq x y z
N TYR A 1 2.33 0.75 30.07
CA TYR A 1 1.94 -0.23 31.12
C TYR A 1 1.22 -1.46 30.57
N SER A 2 1.36 -1.80 29.27
CA SER A 2 0.88 -3.09 28.80
C SER A 2 1.72 -4.21 29.41
N PRO A 3 1.10 -5.32 29.85
CA PRO A 3 1.83 -6.48 30.35
C PRO A 3 2.60 -7.20 29.24
N ALA A 4 2.43 -6.83 27.96
CA ALA A 4 3.18 -7.41 26.84
C ALA A 4 4.50 -6.68 26.54
N ARG A 5 4.83 -5.60 27.25
CA ARG A 5 6.02 -4.78 26.93
C ARG A 5 7.31 -5.55 27.15
N LEU A 6 8.17 -5.59 26.13
CA LEU A 6 9.53 -6.12 26.25
C LEU A 6 10.37 -5.20 27.14
N THR A 7 11.30 -5.77 27.91
CA THR A 7 12.05 -5.03 28.94
C THR A 7 13.54 -4.91 28.68
N LYS A 8 14.12 -5.84 27.93
CA LYS A 8 15.57 -5.98 27.72
C LYS A 8 15.87 -6.81 26.46
N PRO A 9 17.02 -6.65 25.79
CA PRO A 9 17.41 -7.52 24.69
C PRO A 9 17.38 -9.01 25.07
N LEU A 10 16.93 -9.85 24.14
CA LEU A 10 16.78 -11.30 24.36
C LEU A 10 17.57 -12.08 23.30
N ILE A 11 18.19 -13.17 23.72
CA ILE A 11 18.79 -14.17 22.83
C ILE A 11 18.14 -15.53 23.05
N ARG A 12 17.79 -16.22 21.97
CA ARG A 12 17.18 -17.54 22.03
C ARG A 12 18.14 -18.56 22.64
N VAL A 13 17.63 -19.44 23.50
CA VAL A 13 18.40 -20.54 24.12
C VAL A 13 17.77 -21.92 23.92
N GLY A 14 16.53 -21.98 23.41
CA GLY A 14 15.83 -23.22 23.08
C GLY A 14 15.43 -23.33 21.59
N GLU A 15 14.52 -24.25 21.29
CA GLU A 15 14.00 -24.42 19.93
C GLU A 15 13.21 -23.19 19.49
N ARG A 16 13.36 -22.79 18.21
CA ARG A 16 12.60 -21.67 17.65
C ARG A 16 11.11 -21.96 17.75
N GLY A 17 10.34 -21.02 18.26
CA GLY A 17 8.91 -21.17 18.55
C GLY A 17 8.59 -21.58 19.99
N SER A 18 9.57 -22.03 20.80
CA SER A 18 9.34 -22.42 22.21
C SER A 18 9.14 -21.21 23.14
N GLY A 19 9.71 -20.06 22.79
CA GLY A 19 9.72 -18.87 23.65
C GLY A 19 10.82 -18.87 24.71
N GLU A 20 11.80 -19.78 24.63
CA GLU A 20 12.90 -19.87 25.58
C GLU A 20 14.05 -18.90 25.23
N PHE A 21 14.17 -17.85 26.05
CA PHE A 21 15.16 -16.80 25.90
C PHE A 21 16.01 -16.59 27.17
N ARG A 22 17.18 -15.99 26.98
CA ARG A 22 17.98 -15.37 28.05
C ARG A 22 18.05 -13.86 27.81
N GLU A 23 17.89 -13.06 28.86
CA GLU A 23 18.16 -11.62 28.79
C GLU A 23 19.65 -11.35 28.61
N ILE A 24 19.98 -10.39 27.75
CA ILE A 24 21.36 -9.95 27.47
C ILE A 24 21.46 -8.43 27.54
N GLU A 25 22.66 -7.91 27.73
CA GLU A 25 22.92 -6.46 27.67
C GLU A 25 22.94 -5.97 26.22
N TRP A 26 22.66 -4.67 26.01
CA TRP A 26 22.72 -4.04 24.70
C TRP A 26 24.05 -4.23 23.96
N GLU A 27 25.18 -4.18 24.67
CA GLU A 27 26.48 -4.40 24.04
C GLU A 27 26.61 -5.83 23.49
N GLU A 28 26.12 -6.84 24.21
CA GLU A 28 26.09 -8.22 23.71
C GLU A 28 25.17 -8.35 22.50
N ALA A 29 23.98 -7.73 22.55
CA ALA A 29 23.01 -7.73 21.45
C ALA A 29 23.57 -7.07 20.18
N LEU A 30 24.15 -5.88 20.31
CA LEU A 30 24.70 -5.11 19.20
C LEU A 30 25.96 -5.76 18.63
N ARG A 31 26.81 -6.35 19.47
CA ARG A 31 27.97 -7.12 19.00
C ARG A 31 27.53 -8.34 18.21
N THR A 32 26.52 -9.08 18.68
CA THR A 32 25.96 -10.24 17.95
C THR A 32 25.36 -9.82 16.61
N ALA A 33 24.52 -8.79 16.60
CA ALA A 33 23.94 -8.26 15.36
C ALA A 33 25.02 -7.75 14.39
N THR A 34 26.01 -7.00 14.89
CA THR A 34 27.13 -6.51 14.07
C THR A 34 27.94 -7.66 13.48
N MET A 35 28.20 -8.72 14.25
CA MET A 35 28.91 -9.90 13.78
C MET A 35 28.17 -10.55 12.59
N TRP A 36 26.90 -10.93 12.77
CA TRP A 36 26.10 -11.53 11.70
C TRP A 36 26.00 -10.62 10.47
N LEU A 37 25.67 -9.35 10.66
CA LEU A 37 25.51 -8.39 9.57
C LEU A 37 26.83 -8.08 8.84
N SER A 38 27.96 -8.03 9.56
CA SER A 38 29.28 -7.80 8.95
C SER A 38 29.71 -8.95 8.05
N GLU A 39 29.43 -10.19 8.47
CA GLU A 39 29.71 -11.38 7.67
C GLU A 39 28.90 -11.37 6.37
N VAL A 40 27.61 -11.05 6.45
CA VAL A 40 26.74 -10.92 5.28
C VAL A 40 27.24 -9.81 4.35
N ARG A 41 27.49 -8.60 4.88
CA ARG A 41 27.96 -7.46 4.07
C ARG A 41 29.25 -7.76 3.32
N ASN A 42 30.21 -8.39 3.99
CA ASN A 42 31.55 -8.61 3.44
C ASN A 42 31.65 -9.83 2.52
N LYS A 43 30.64 -10.72 2.53
CA LYS A 43 30.59 -11.91 1.64
C LYS A 43 29.59 -11.75 0.51
N ASP A 44 28.34 -11.49 0.85
CA ASP A 44 27.25 -11.35 -0.11
C ASP A 44 26.09 -10.57 0.54
N PRO A 45 25.98 -9.25 0.32
CA PRO A 45 24.96 -8.43 0.97
C PRO A 45 23.52 -8.82 0.56
N ARG A 46 23.33 -9.61 -0.50
CA ARG A 46 22.02 -10.18 -0.87
C ARG A 46 21.48 -11.13 0.20
N LYS A 47 22.35 -11.73 1.01
CA LYS A 47 21.92 -12.67 2.06
C LYS A 47 21.28 -12.00 3.28
N LEU A 48 21.20 -10.67 3.31
CA LEU A 48 20.41 -9.92 4.30
C LEU A 48 19.03 -9.60 3.71
N ALA A 49 17.96 -10.16 4.27
CA ALA A 49 16.59 -9.72 4.01
C ALA A 49 16.15 -8.75 5.12
N PHE A 50 16.06 -7.45 4.82
CA PHE A 50 15.70 -6.41 5.78
C PHE A 50 14.32 -5.81 5.49
N PHE A 51 13.29 -6.29 6.18
CA PHE A 51 11.88 -5.94 5.93
C PHE A 51 11.21 -5.32 7.15
N THR A 52 10.34 -4.34 6.90
CA THR A 52 9.80 -3.48 7.97
C THR A 52 8.29 -3.32 7.89
N GLY A 53 7.65 -3.13 9.04
CA GLY A 53 6.23 -2.90 9.19
C GLY A 53 5.76 -1.50 8.79
N ARG A 54 4.66 -1.06 9.40
CA ARG A 54 4.07 0.28 9.22
C ARG A 54 4.54 1.23 10.33
N ASP A 55 4.46 2.54 10.05
CA ASP A 55 4.78 3.64 10.98
C ASP A 55 6.26 3.73 11.38
N GLN A 56 7.13 3.59 10.38
CA GLN A 56 8.58 3.73 10.47
C GLN A 56 9.11 4.74 9.43
N SER A 57 10.29 5.32 9.65
CA SER A 57 10.94 6.20 8.67
C SER A 57 11.55 5.40 7.50
N GLN A 58 10.73 5.21 6.45
CA GLN A 58 11.16 4.48 5.25
C GLN A 58 12.38 5.11 4.60
N SER A 59 12.53 6.43 4.72
CA SER A 59 13.69 7.17 4.26
C SER A 59 14.96 6.73 4.98
N LEU A 60 14.92 6.53 6.30
CA LEU A 60 16.06 6.01 7.06
C LEU A 60 16.34 4.55 6.73
N THR A 61 15.32 3.67 6.74
CA THR A 61 15.56 2.23 6.54
C THR A 61 16.02 1.92 5.12
N ALA A 62 15.48 2.60 4.11
CA ALA A 62 15.92 2.46 2.73
C ALA A 62 17.33 3.04 2.54
N PHE A 63 17.65 4.17 3.18
CA PHE A 63 19.00 4.72 3.18
C PHE A 63 20.00 3.74 3.82
N TRP A 64 19.67 3.17 4.98
CA TRP A 64 20.50 2.16 5.64
C TRP A 64 20.70 0.92 4.74
N ALA A 65 19.63 0.38 4.14
CA ALA A 65 19.72 -0.76 3.23
C ALA A 65 20.60 -0.47 2.01
N THR A 66 20.46 0.71 1.40
CA THR A 66 21.33 1.19 0.31
C THR A 66 22.80 1.22 0.76
N LYS A 67 23.09 1.78 1.92
CA LYS A 67 24.48 1.90 2.42
C LYS A 67 25.07 0.57 2.87
N PHE A 68 24.23 -0.35 3.35
CA PHE A 68 24.60 -1.74 3.60
C PHE A 68 24.88 -2.53 2.32
N GLY A 69 24.29 -2.13 1.19
CA GLY A 69 24.48 -2.81 -0.09
C GLY A 69 23.45 -3.92 -0.38
N THR A 70 22.42 -4.09 0.45
CA THR A 70 21.41 -5.14 0.24
C THR A 70 20.30 -4.66 -0.71
N PRO A 71 19.98 -5.43 -1.77
CA PRO A 71 18.80 -5.16 -2.59
C PRO A 71 17.50 -5.64 -1.92
N ASN A 72 17.58 -6.44 -0.85
CA ASN A 72 16.45 -7.11 -0.22
C ASN A 72 15.86 -6.27 0.91
N HIS A 73 15.22 -5.16 0.51
CA HIS A 73 14.53 -4.26 1.43
C HIS A 73 13.13 -3.90 0.91
N ALA A 74 12.16 -3.95 1.82
CA ALA A 74 10.83 -3.40 1.60
C ALA A 74 10.12 -3.07 2.93
N ALA A 75 9.06 -2.29 2.82
CA ALA A 75 8.12 -2.04 3.92
C ALA A 75 6.80 -2.78 3.68
N HIS A 76 5.82 -2.61 4.57
CA HIS A 76 4.49 -3.25 4.50
C HIS A 76 3.66 -2.97 3.23
N GLY A 77 4.11 -2.12 2.29
CA GLY A 77 3.31 -1.62 1.19
C GLY A 77 2.75 -2.73 0.27
N GLY A 78 3.53 -3.80 0.04
CA GLY A 78 3.08 -4.99 -0.72
C GLY A 78 1.91 -5.76 -0.08
N PHE A 79 1.66 -5.58 1.23
CA PHE A 79 0.48 -6.14 1.91
C PHE A 79 -0.78 -5.29 1.76
N CYS A 80 -0.61 -3.99 1.50
CA CYS A 80 -1.62 -3.00 1.82
C CYS A 80 -2.21 -2.34 0.59
N SER A 81 -1.40 -1.59 -0.16
CA SER A 81 -1.92 -0.61 -1.13
C SER A 81 -1.04 -0.41 -2.36
N VAL A 82 -0.13 -1.33 -2.71
CA VAL A 82 0.76 -1.10 -3.86
C VAL A 82 0.00 -1.08 -5.18
N ASN A 83 -1.10 -1.83 -5.31
CA ASN A 83 -2.03 -1.68 -6.45
C ASN A 83 -2.55 -0.24 -6.57
N MET A 84 -3.07 0.35 -5.49
CA MET A 84 -3.54 1.75 -5.48
C MET A 84 -2.41 2.73 -5.83
N ALA A 85 -1.25 2.58 -5.18
CA ALA A 85 -0.14 3.49 -5.30
C ALA A 85 0.45 3.45 -6.71
N ALA A 86 0.79 2.27 -7.23
CA ALA A 86 1.32 2.11 -8.57
C ALA A 86 0.29 2.52 -9.64
N ALA A 87 -0.97 2.10 -9.53
CA ALA A 87 -1.99 2.51 -10.50
C ALA A 87 -2.14 4.03 -10.57
N GLY A 88 -2.22 4.71 -9.43
CA GLY A 88 -2.32 6.16 -9.37
C GLY A 88 -1.06 6.88 -9.85
N LEU A 89 0.12 6.50 -9.36
CA LEU A 89 1.38 7.16 -9.69
C LEU A 89 1.74 7.05 -11.19
N TYR A 90 1.37 5.95 -11.85
CA TYR A 90 1.58 5.77 -13.29
C TYR A 90 0.45 6.36 -14.15
N THR A 91 -0.65 6.82 -13.55
CA THR A 91 -1.83 7.35 -14.28
C THR A 91 -1.99 8.85 -14.06
N ILE A 92 -1.93 9.35 -12.82
CA ILE A 92 -2.25 10.74 -12.48
C ILE A 92 -1.15 11.42 -11.65
N GLY A 93 -0.09 10.71 -11.28
CA GLY A 93 1.02 11.28 -10.51
C GLY A 93 0.75 11.36 -9.02
N GLY A 94 -0.34 10.79 -8.55
CA GLY A 94 -0.74 10.67 -7.16
C GLY A 94 -1.71 9.49 -7.00
N SER A 95 -2.31 9.31 -5.84
CA SER A 95 -3.27 8.22 -5.61
C SER A 95 -4.31 8.65 -4.56
N PHE A 96 -5.13 7.72 -4.10
CA PHE A 96 -6.04 7.94 -2.98
C PHE A 96 -5.29 7.86 -1.63
N TRP A 97 -6.03 7.97 -0.53
CA TRP A 97 -5.53 7.78 0.84
C TRP A 97 -4.47 8.81 1.29
N GLU A 98 -3.21 8.38 1.44
CA GLU A 98 -2.09 9.22 1.89
C GLU A 98 -1.67 10.28 0.85
N PHE A 99 -2.12 10.11 -0.41
CA PHE A 99 -1.68 10.90 -1.56
C PHE A 99 -2.67 12.01 -1.97
N GLY A 100 -3.90 11.97 -1.46
CA GLY A 100 -4.96 12.88 -1.85
C GLY A 100 -6.20 12.78 -0.99
N GLU A 101 -7.15 13.68 -1.21
CA GLU A 101 -8.44 13.70 -0.51
C GLU A 101 -9.56 14.26 -1.37
N PRO A 102 -10.82 13.87 -1.12
CA PRO A 102 -11.98 14.60 -1.63
C PRO A 102 -11.99 16.06 -1.20
N ASP A 103 -12.49 16.94 -2.07
CA ASP A 103 -12.89 18.28 -1.67
C ASP A 103 -14.17 18.24 -0.82
N TRP A 104 -14.00 17.97 0.47
CA TRP A 104 -15.09 17.81 1.43
C TRP A 104 -16.04 19.01 1.50
N GLU A 105 -15.57 20.20 1.13
CA GLU A 105 -16.34 21.44 1.18
C GLU A 105 -17.24 21.64 -0.02
N ARG A 106 -16.89 21.08 -1.19
CA ARG A 106 -17.54 21.41 -2.46
C ARG A 106 -18.06 20.21 -3.23
N THR A 107 -17.61 19.00 -2.90
CA THR A 107 -18.09 17.80 -3.59
C THR A 107 -19.61 17.65 -3.39
N ARG A 108 -20.33 17.29 -4.45
CA ARG A 108 -21.79 17.07 -4.47
C ARG A 108 -22.12 15.60 -4.68
N TYR A 109 -21.22 14.84 -5.31
CA TYR A 109 -21.36 13.40 -5.47
C TYR A 109 -20.07 12.71 -5.06
N PHE A 110 -20.09 12.00 -3.94
CA PHE A 110 -18.93 11.30 -3.41
C PHE A 110 -19.11 9.79 -3.51
N MET A 111 -18.19 9.11 -4.18
CA MET A 111 -18.14 7.64 -4.26
C MET A 111 -16.95 7.08 -3.47
N MET A 112 -17.21 6.08 -2.63
CA MET A 112 -16.17 5.36 -1.89
C MET A 112 -16.15 3.88 -2.28
N PHE A 113 -15.01 3.39 -2.75
CA PHE A 113 -14.83 2.02 -3.24
C PHE A 113 -13.93 1.21 -2.31
N GLY A 114 -14.47 0.13 -1.74
CA GLY A 114 -13.66 -0.85 -0.99
C GLY A 114 -12.89 -0.27 0.20
N VAL A 115 -13.43 0.71 0.91
CA VAL A 115 -12.80 1.31 2.09
C VAL A 115 -13.49 0.81 3.36
N ALA A 116 -12.74 0.17 4.24
CA ALA A 116 -13.19 -0.13 5.59
C ALA A 116 -12.84 1.04 6.52
N GLU A 117 -13.49 1.14 7.69
CA GLU A 117 -13.28 2.26 8.62
C GLU A 117 -11.80 2.44 9.02
N ASP A 118 -11.04 1.34 9.03
CA ASP A 118 -9.58 1.24 9.09
C ASP A 118 -8.88 2.34 9.91
N HIS A 119 -8.44 1.94 11.11
CA HIS A 119 -7.72 2.76 12.10
C HIS A 119 -8.58 3.77 12.88
N ASP A 120 -8.16 4.01 14.13
CA ASP A 120 -8.85 4.87 15.08
C ASP A 120 -8.77 6.37 14.71
N SER A 121 -7.62 6.83 14.16
CA SER A 121 -7.33 8.25 13.89
C SER A 121 -7.43 8.71 12.41
N ASN A 122 -8.29 8.11 11.59
CA ASN A 122 -8.38 8.45 10.16
C ASN A 122 -9.05 9.83 9.89
N PRO A 123 -8.38 10.78 9.21
CA PRO A 123 -8.94 12.11 8.92
C PRO A 123 -10.20 12.07 8.04
N ILE A 124 -10.44 10.97 7.29
CA ILE A 124 -11.65 10.81 6.48
C ILE A 124 -12.92 10.85 7.33
N LYS A 125 -12.87 10.48 8.62
CA LYS A 125 -13.99 10.58 9.56
C LYS A 125 -14.52 12.02 9.66
N THR A 126 -13.60 12.97 9.80
CA THR A 126 -13.91 14.40 9.85
C THR A 126 -14.48 14.88 8.51
N GLY A 127 -13.89 14.44 7.40
CA GLY A 127 -14.37 14.74 6.05
C GLY A 127 -15.80 14.26 5.80
N LEU A 128 -16.07 12.99 6.10
CA LEU A 128 -17.41 12.40 6.04
C LEU A 128 -18.39 13.10 6.98
N GLY A 129 -17.99 13.44 8.21
CA GLY A 129 -18.82 14.20 9.13
C GLY A 129 -19.25 15.56 8.56
N ARG A 130 -18.32 16.28 7.91
CA ARG A 130 -18.64 17.52 7.18
C ARG A 130 -19.58 17.25 6.00
N LEU A 131 -19.28 16.26 5.17
CA LEU A 131 -20.11 15.88 4.03
C LEU A 131 -21.55 15.56 4.46
N LYS A 132 -21.75 14.80 5.55
CA LYS A 132 -23.08 14.44 6.05
C LYS A 132 -23.86 15.60 6.67
N SER A 133 -23.20 16.73 6.95
CA SER A 133 -23.88 17.96 7.41
C SER A 133 -24.44 18.81 6.26
N ARG A 134 -24.20 18.40 5.01
CA ARG A 134 -24.58 19.12 3.79
C ARG A 134 -25.74 18.41 3.09
N GLU A 135 -26.79 19.16 2.76
CA GLU A 135 -27.96 18.65 2.01
C GLU A 135 -27.70 18.57 0.50
N ASP A 136 -26.67 19.26 0.00
CA ASP A 136 -26.29 19.32 -1.42
C ASP A 136 -25.28 18.24 -1.84
N ALA A 137 -24.97 17.28 -0.96
CA ALA A 137 -24.03 16.21 -1.20
C ALA A 137 -24.64 14.82 -1.01
N LYS A 138 -24.37 13.91 -1.95
CA LYS A 138 -24.73 12.49 -1.87
C LYS A 138 -23.47 11.64 -1.64
N TYR A 139 -23.51 10.78 -0.64
CA TYR A 139 -22.47 9.78 -0.38
C TYR A 139 -22.92 8.36 -0.80
N VAL A 140 -22.23 7.79 -1.78
CA VAL A 140 -22.40 6.40 -2.23
C VAL A 140 -21.21 5.54 -1.81
N SER A 141 -21.47 4.42 -1.14
CA SER A 141 -20.46 3.42 -0.78
C SER A 141 -20.62 2.16 -1.62
N VAL A 142 -19.58 1.76 -2.34
CA VAL A 142 -19.47 0.53 -3.12
C VAL A 142 -18.56 -0.42 -2.35
N ASN A 143 -19.15 -1.41 -1.70
CA ASN A 143 -18.44 -2.28 -0.76
C ASN A 143 -19.24 -3.58 -0.55
N PRO A 144 -18.63 -4.77 -0.49
CA PRO A 144 -19.35 -6.00 -0.13
C PRO A 144 -19.99 -5.95 1.26
N VAL A 145 -19.55 -5.07 2.17
CA VAL A 145 -20.00 -5.04 3.56
C VAL A 145 -20.42 -3.62 3.99
N ARG A 146 -21.59 -3.53 4.64
CA ARG A 146 -22.19 -2.28 5.11
C ARG A 146 -21.88 -1.99 6.59
N THR A 147 -20.61 -1.77 6.90
CA THR A 147 -20.12 -1.38 8.24
C THR A 147 -19.29 -0.10 8.16
N GLY A 148 -19.01 0.53 9.30
CA GLY A 148 -18.13 1.71 9.36
C GLY A 148 -18.60 2.84 8.45
N TYR A 149 -17.72 3.31 7.55
CA TYR A 149 -18.06 4.36 6.57
C TYR A 149 -19.25 3.99 5.68
N SER A 150 -19.38 2.72 5.28
CA SER A 150 -20.52 2.27 4.48
C SER A 150 -21.86 2.32 5.22
N ALA A 151 -21.84 2.33 6.56
CA ALA A 151 -23.06 2.39 7.36
C ALA A 151 -23.73 3.77 7.35
N ILE A 152 -22.96 4.84 7.13
CA ILE A 152 -23.45 6.23 7.09
C ILE A 152 -23.70 6.76 5.66
N ALA A 153 -23.44 5.94 4.65
CA ALA A 153 -23.69 6.28 3.25
C ALA A 153 -25.19 6.52 3.01
N ASP A 154 -25.50 7.49 2.13
CA ASP A 154 -26.86 7.70 1.63
C ASP A 154 -27.33 6.49 0.81
N GLU A 155 -26.38 5.87 0.10
CA GLU A 155 -26.60 4.66 -0.67
C GLU A 155 -25.44 3.68 -0.48
N TRP A 156 -25.76 2.41 -0.22
CA TRP A 156 -24.80 1.32 -0.17
C TRP A 156 -25.07 0.35 -1.32
N ILE A 157 -24.03 0.09 -2.12
CA ILE A 157 -24.03 -0.88 -3.21
C ILE A 157 -23.19 -2.08 -2.77
N GLY A 158 -23.86 -3.19 -2.48
CA GLY A 158 -23.23 -4.48 -2.19
C GLY A 158 -22.68 -5.09 -3.47
N ILE A 159 -21.37 -5.00 -3.67
CA ILE A 159 -20.69 -5.53 -4.85
C ILE A 159 -20.01 -6.87 -4.54
N ARG A 160 -19.98 -7.79 -5.52
CA ARG A 160 -19.20 -9.02 -5.41
C ARG A 160 -17.69 -8.70 -5.41
N PRO A 161 -16.90 -9.23 -4.45
CA PRO A 161 -15.46 -8.98 -4.40
C PRO A 161 -14.76 -9.26 -5.73
N GLY A 162 -13.79 -8.41 -6.12
CA GLY A 162 -13.02 -8.56 -7.35
C GLY A 162 -13.72 -8.11 -8.64
N THR A 163 -14.95 -7.58 -8.56
CA THR A 163 -15.74 -7.18 -9.75
C THR A 163 -15.90 -5.67 -9.93
N ASP A 164 -15.30 -4.86 -9.04
CA ASP A 164 -15.34 -3.39 -9.07
C ASP A 164 -14.85 -2.80 -10.41
N GLY A 165 -13.78 -3.38 -10.99
CA GLY A 165 -13.27 -2.96 -12.30
C GLY A 165 -14.31 -3.09 -13.42
N LEU A 166 -15.13 -4.14 -13.37
CA LEU A 166 -16.19 -4.38 -14.34
C LEU A 166 -17.35 -3.39 -14.18
N PHE A 167 -17.73 -3.08 -12.93
CA PHE A 167 -18.69 -2.03 -12.62
C PHE A 167 -18.22 -0.65 -13.12
N LEU A 168 -16.96 -0.29 -12.88
CA LEU A 168 -16.36 0.97 -13.35
C LEU A 168 -16.35 1.05 -14.87
N MET A 169 -15.97 -0.02 -15.57
CA MET A 169 -15.99 -0.04 -17.04
C MET A 169 -17.41 0.08 -17.60
N SER A 170 -18.41 -0.45 -16.89
CA SER A 170 -19.82 -0.28 -17.26
C SER A 170 -20.33 1.16 -17.04
N LEU A 171 -19.85 1.85 -15.99
CA LEU A 171 -20.10 3.28 -15.83
C LEU A 171 -19.46 4.10 -16.96
N ILE A 172 -18.21 3.77 -17.33
CA ILE A 172 -17.50 4.41 -18.44
C ILE A 172 -18.24 4.18 -19.77
N HIS A 173 -18.71 2.95 -20.01
CA HIS A 173 -19.53 2.60 -21.18
C HIS A 173 -20.75 3.53 -21.30
N GLU A 174 -21.55 3.64 -20.24
CA GLU A 174 -22.76 4.48 -20.23
C GLU A 174 -22.44 5.97 -20.44
N LEU A 175 -21.34 6.47 -19.86
CA LEU A 175 -20.90 7.86 -20.08
C LEU A 175 -20.48 8.13 -21.52
N LEU A 176 -19.76 7.19 -22.16
CA LEU A 176 -19.33 7.30 -23.56
C LEU A 176 -20.53 7.22 -24.52
N VAL A 177 -21.43 6.27 -24.31
CA VAL A 177 -22.67 6.12 -25.12
C VAL A 177 -23.55 7.38 -25.01
N ALA A 178 -23.63 7.96 -23.80
CA ALA A 178 -24.36 9.21 -23.56
C ALA A 178 -23.60 10.47 -24.04
N GLN A 179 -22.36 10.34 -24.51
CA GLN A 179 -21.47 11.46 -24.88
C GLN A 179 -21.29 12.48 -23.74
N LYS A 180 -21.24 11.99 -22.49
CA LYS A 180 -21.07 12.78 -21.27
C LYS A 180 -19.66 12.60 -20.72
N VAL A 181 -18.69 13.18 -21.43
CA VAL A 181 -17.27 13.21 -21.04
C VAL A 181 -16.68 14.61 -21.25
N ASP A 182 -15.69 14.98 -20.44
CA ASP A 182 -15.04 16.29 -20.48
C ASP A 182 -13.91 16.34 -21.52
N LEU A 183 -14.25 16.58 -22.78
CA LEU A 183 -13.25 16.60 -23.86
C LEU A 183 -12.20 17.71 -23.69
N ASP A 184 -12.56 18.87 -23.11
CA ASP A 184 -11.61 19.97 -22.90
C ASP A 184 -10.56 19.59 -21.86
N PHE A 185 -10.99 19.01 -20.73
CA PHE A 185 -10.09 18.45 -19.73
C PHE A 185 -9.16 17.39 -20.33
N LEU A 186 -9.74 16.44 -21.08
CA LEU A 186 -8.98 15.33 -21.68
C LEU A 186 -7.91 15.84 -22.65
N VAL A 187 -8.24 16.81 -23.51
CA VAL A 187 -7.28 17.41 -24.46
C VAL A 187 -6.16 18.16 -23.74
N ARG A 188 -6.47 18.91 -22.68
CA ARG A 188 -5.49 19.81 -22.04
C ARG A 188 -4.54 19.12 -21.07
N TYR A 189 -5.00 18.10 -20.36
CA TYR A 189 -4.31 17.59 -19.17
C TYR A 189 -3.95 16.10 -19.24
N THR A 190 -4.34 15.42 -20.31
CA THR A 190 -4.11 13.98 -20.47
C THR A 190 -3.39 13.66 -21.79
N ASN A 191 -2.98 12.40 -21.95
CA ASN A 191 -2.45 11.89 -23.20
C ASN A 191 -3.53 11.47 -24.24
N ALA A 192 -4.81 11.83 -24.03
CA ALA A 192 -5.89 11.58 -24.99
C ALA A 192 -5.57 11.94 -26.47
N PRO A 193 -4.93 13.07 -26.79
CA PRO A 193 -4.63 13.44 -28.17
C PRO A 193 -3.33 12.81 -28.71
N TRP A 194 -2.55 12.13 -27.89
CA TRP A 194 -1.26 11.59 -28.32
C TRP A 194 -1.45 10.46 -29.33
N LEU A 195 -0.65 10.46 -30.38
CA LEU A 195 -0.65 9.46 -31.42
C LEU A 195 0.12 8.21 -30.98
N VAL A 196 -0.54 7.07 -31.17
CA VAL A 196 -0.01 5.73 -30.90
C VAL A 196 0.18 5.03 -32.24
N ARG A 197 1.35 4.40 -32.45
CA ARG A 197 1.62 3.59 -33.64
C ARG A 197 0.63 2.42 -33.70
N ALA A 198 0.00 2.22 -34.85
CA ALA A 198 -1.05 1.24 -35.08
C ALA A 198 -0.63 0.26 -36.19
N GLU A 199 0.36 -0.58 -35.90
CA GLU A 199 1.00 -1.49 -36.84
C GLU A 199 1.28 -2.85 -36.19
N PRO A 200 0.28 -3.75 -36.14
CA PRO A 200 0.42 -5.04 -35.48
C PRO A 200 1.67 -5.81 -35.93
N GLY A 201 2.50 -6.22 -34.95
CA GLY A 201 3.75 -6.95 -35.18
C GLY A 201 4.98 -6.08 -35.45
N HIS A 202 4.84 -4.75 -35.49
CA HIS A 202 5.99 -3.84 -35.50
C HIS A 202 6.62 -3.74 -34.10
N PRO A 203 7.97 -3.62 -33.97
CA PRO A 203 8.64 -3.47 -32.66
C PRO A 203 8.24 -2.25 -31.82
N GLU A 204 7.52 -1.31 -32.42
CA GLU A 204 7.03 -0.08 -31.77
C GLU A 204 5.49 -0.01 -31.80
N ASP A 205 4.82 -1.11 -32.13
CA ASP A 205 3.35 -1.15 -32.12
C ASP A 205 2.81 -0.76 -30.74
N GLY A 206 1.83 0.13 -30.71
CA GLY A 206 1.24 0.63 -29.48
C GLY A 206 2.10 1.63 -28.70
N LEU A 207 3.29 2.02 -29.16
CA LEU A 207 4.09 3.07 -28.52
C LEU A 207 3.65 4.47 -28.99
N PHE A 208 3.92 5.49 -28.17
CA PHE A 208 3.67 6.88 -28.55
C PHE A 208 4.66 7.32 -29.61
N LEU A 209 4.16 8.03 -30.60
CA LEU A 209 5.00 8.64 -31.61
C LEU A 209 5.63 9.92 -31.08
N ARG A 210 6.89 10.14 -31.46
CA ARG A 210 7.70 11.26 -31.00
C ARG A 210 8.40 11.96 -32.15
N ASP A 211 8.59 13.27 -32.01
CA ASP A 211 9.50 14.03 -32.88
C ASP A 211 10.97 13.77 -32.53
N SER A 212 11.88 14.44 -33.24
CA SER A 212 13.33 14.33 -33.03
C SER A 212 13.80 14.82 -31.66
N ASP A 213 13.00 15.67 -30.99
CA ASP A 213 13.29 16.20 -29.66
C ASP A 213 12.67 15.33 -28.55
N GLY A 214 11.98 14.26 -28.93
CA GLY A 214 11.33 13.32 -28.01
C GLY A 214 9.94 13.76 -27.55
N ASN A 215 9.36 14.82 -28.13
CA ASN A 215 8.02 15.26 -27.74
C ASN A 215 6.96 14.33 -28.33
N PRO A 216 5.88 13.99 -27.59
CA PRO A 216 4.76 13.24 -28.14
C PRO A 216 4.09 14.00 -29.29
N LEU A 217 3.60 13.27 -30.28
CA LEU A 217 2.88 13.84 -31.43
C LEU A 217 1.36 13.75 -31.27
N ALA A 218 0.63 14.74 -31.79
CA ALA A 218 -0.82 14.75 -31.97
C ALA A 218 -1.15 15.08 -33.42
N TRP A 219 -2.27 14.58 -33.94
CA TRP A 219 -2.74 14.99 -35.27
C TRP A 219 -3.54 16.29 -35.16
N ASP A 220 -3.03 17.37 -35.74
CA ASP A 220 -3.67 18.68 -35.68
C ASP A 220 -4.59 18.88 -36.90
N ARG A 221 -5.86 19.18 -36.62
CA ARG A 221 -6.90 19.36 -37.64
C ARG A 221 -6.62 20.55 -38.55
N ASP A 222 -6.10 21.64 -38.00
CA ASP A 222 -5.98 22.91 -38.71
C ASP A 222 -4.82 22.89 -39.71
N SER A 223 -3.70 22.26 -39.34
CA SER A 223 -2.57 22.01 -40.24
C SER A 223 -2.73 20.75 -41.09
N GLY A 224 -3.55 19.80 -40.67
CA GLY A 224 -3.72 18.50 -41.34
C GLY A 224 -2.47 17.62 -41.26
N ALA A 225 -1.69 17.74 -40.17
CA ALA A 225 -0.43 17.04 -39.99
C ALA A 225 -0.17 16.68 -38.52
N ALA A 226 0.77 15.78 -38.29
CA ALA A 226 1.28 15.50 -36.96
C ALA A 226 2.16 16.66 -36.44
N VAL A 227 1.89 17.13 -35.24
CA VAL A 227 2.60 18.22 -34.55
C VAL A 227 2.93 17.82 -33.11
N ASN A 228 3.80 18.59 -32.45
CA ASN A 228 4.09 18.39 -31.03
C ASN A 228 2.81 18.57 -30.18
N ALA A 229 2.42 17.51 -29.47
CA ALA A 229 1.21 17.46 -28.64
C ALA A 229 1.27 18.34 -27.39
N LEU A 230 2.46 18.84 -27.03
CA LEU A 230 2.69 19.75 -25.91
C LEU A 230 2.65 21.23 -26.34
N LEU A 231 2.23 21.53 -27.57
CA LEU A 231 1.95 22.90 -27.99
C LEU A 231 0.58 23.35 -27.44
N PRO A 232 0.45 24.59 -26.94
CA PRO A 232 -0.73 25.02 -26.20
C PRO A 232 -1.99 25.27 -27.04
N ASP A 233 -1.81 25.59 -28.33
CA ASP A 233 -2.86 26.09 -29.21
C ASP A 233 -3.12 25.17 -30.41
N ILE A 234 -2.92 23.85 -30.24
CA ILE A 234 -3.27 22.86 -31.26
C ILE A 234 -4.77 22.54 -31.22
N SER A 235 -5.31 22.10 -32.37
CA SER A 235 -6.67 21.59 -32.55
C SER A 235 -6.61 20.07 -32.79
N PRO A 236 -6.35 19.24 -31.76
CA PRO A 236 -6.07 17.82 -31.96
C PRO A 236 -7.32 17.05 -32.40
N GLU A 237 -7.16 16.15 -33.37
CA GLU A 237 -8.15 15.13 -33.69
C GLU A 237 -8.08 13.98 -32.67
N LEU A 238 -9.24 13.62 -32.11
CA LEU A 238 -9.35 12.57 -31.09
C LEU A 238 -9.76 11.20 -31.66
N ALA A 239 -10.12 11.13 -32.94
CA ALA A 239 -10.45 9.89 -33.63
C ALA A 239 -9.98 9.92 -35.09
N GLY A 240 -9.37 8.83 -35.54
CA GLY A 240 -8.91 8.68 -36.91
C GLY A 240 -7.71 7.74 -37.01
N LEU A 241 -7.56 7.14 -38.20
CA LEU A 241 -6.34 6.44 -38.59
C LEU A 241 -5.55 7.37 -39.53
N PHE A 242 -4.40 7.83 -39.07
CA PHE A 242 -3.59 8.82 -39.78
C PHE A 242 -2.37 8.18 -40.41
N ASP A 243 -2.09 8.54 -41.66
CA ASP A 243 -0.87 8.16 -42.38
C ASP A 243 0.24 9.17 -42.09
N LEU A 244 1.44 8.68 -41.76
CA LEU A 244 2.59 9.51 -41.39
C LEU A 244 3.63 9.58 -42.52
N PRO A 245 4.51 10.61 -42.52
CA PRO A 245 5.50 10.79 -43.58
C PRO A 245 6.48 9.63 -43.76
N ASP A 246 6.76 8.88 -42.70
CA ASP A 246 7.61 7.68 -42.71
C ASP A 246 6.87 6.41 -43.18
N GLY A 247 5.58 6.54 -43.52
CA GLY A 247 4.70 5.46 -43.93
C GLY A 247 3.99 4.77 -42.76
N ALA A 248 4.24 5.19 -41.51
CA ALA A 248 3.60 4.60 -40.36
C ALA A 248 2.12 4.98 -40.25
N LYS A 249 1.33 4.14 -39.59
CA LYS A 249 -0.06 4.47 -39.22
C LYS A 249 -0.21 4.75 -37.74
N ALA A 250 -1.07 5.70 -37.40
CA ALA A 250 -1.30 6.07 -36.01
C ALA A 250 -2.75 6.37 -35.68
N ARG A 251 -3.09 6.20 -34.39
CA ARG A 251 -4.39 6.53 -33.81
C ARG A 251 -4.20 7.35 -32.53
N PRO A 252 -5.10 8.30 -32.23
CA PRO A 252 -5.12 8.97 -30.93
C PRO A 252 -5.46 7.98 -29.81
N VAL A 253 -4.90 8.20 -28.62
CA VAL A 253 -5.23 7.42 -27.41
C VAL A 253 -6.74 7.43 -27.13
N PHE A 254 -7.41 8.57 -27.32
CA PHE A 254 -8.85 8.68 -27.08
C PHE A 254 -9.65 7.67 -27.91
N GLU A 255 -9.30 7.46 -29.18
CA GLU A 255 -9.99 6.49 -30.04
C GLU A 255 -9.79 5.05 -29.56
N LEU A 256 -8.56 4.69 -29.16
CA LEU A 256 -8.25 3.36 -28.62
C LEU A 256 -9.08 3.08 -27.35
N MET A 257 -9.15 4.08 -26.46
CA MET A 257 -9.95 4.04 -25.24
C MET A 257 -11.45 3.94 -25.54
N ALA A 258 -11.98 4.82 -26.39
CA ALA A 258 -13.39 4.85 -26.73
C ALA A 258 -13.84 3.53 -27.36
N ASN A 259 -13.11 3.04 -28.36
CA ASN A 259 -13.40 1.75 -29.01
C ASN A 259 -13.41 0.57 -28.04
N ARG A 260 -12.59 0.61 -26.98
CA ARG A 260 -12.57 -0.44 -25.95
C ARG A 260 -13.84 -0.43 -25.11
N TYR A 261 -14.24 0.73 -24.60
CA TYR A 261 -15.28 0.78 -23.56
C TYR A 261 -16.70 1.01 -24.10
N VAL A 262 -16.87 1.35 -25.38
CA VAL A 262 -18.19 1.26 -26.04
C VAL A 262 -18.58 -0.17 -26.42
N ASP A 263 -17.69 -1.15 -26.21
CA ASP A 263 -17.99 -2.57 -26.43
C ASP A 263 -19.18 -3.01 -25.55
N GLU A 264 -20.10 -3.76 -26.15
CA GLU A 264 -21.31 -4.29 -25.49
C GLU A 264 -20.96 -5.19 -24.30
N ALA A 265 -19.77 -5.79 -24.25
CA ALA A 265 -19.31 -6.54 -23.08
C ALA A 265 -19.30 -5.71 -21.78
N TYR A 266 -19.27 -4.38 -21.88
CA TYR A 266 -19.37 -3.47 -20.74
C TYR A 266 -20.76 -2.85 -20.56
N ALA A 267 -21.73 -3.17 -21.41
CA ALA A 267 -23.11 -2.75 -21.19
C ALA A 267 -23.62 -3.27 -19.83
N PRO A 268 -24.42 -2.49 -19.07
CA PRO A 268 -24.89 -2.89 -17.75
C PRO A 268 -25.57 -4.27 -17.72
N GLU A 269 -26.32 -4.60 -18.76
CA GLU A 269 -27.02 -5.88 -18.93
C GLU A 269 -26.04 -7.08 -19.01
N ASN A 270 -24.82 -6.87 -19.50
CA ASN A 270 -23.81 -7.92 -19.64
C ASN A 270 -22.87 -8.02 -18.42
N THR A 271 -22.97 -7.09 -17.47
CA THR A 271 -22.12 -7.06 -16.27
C THR A 271 -22.89 -7.30 -14.95
N GLU A 272 -24.22 -7.23 -14.96
CA GLU A 272 -25.04 -7.32 -13.74
C GLU A 272 -24.90 -8.67 -13.01
N ASP A 273 -24.84 -9.78 -13.75
CA ASP A 273 -24.69 -11.12 -13.17
C ASP A 273 -23.35 -11.28 -12.44
N ALA A 274 -22.27 -10.77 -13.05
CA ALA A 274 -20.92 -10.86 -12.52
C ALA A 274 -20.74 -9.96 -11.29
N THR A 275 -21.21 -8.71 -11.38
CA THR A 275 -21.06 -7.71 -10.32
C THR A 275 -22.03 -7.90 -9.16
N GLY A 276 -23.20 -8.50 -9.42
CA GLY A 276 -24.34 -8.53 -8.51
C GLY A 276 -25.10 -7.19 -8.44
N ILE A 277 -24.78 -6.22 -9.30
CA ILE A 277 -25.40 -4.90 -9.34
C ILE A 277 -26.40 -4.86 -10.50
N PRO A 278 -27.69 -4.59 -10.25
CA PRO A 278 -28.69 -4.53 -11.33
C PRO A 278 -28.33 -3.49 -12.40
N ALA A 279 -28.55 -3.83 -13.68
CA ALA A 279 -28.25 -2.95 -14.82
C ALA A 279 -28.84 -1.53 -14.67
N ALA A 280 -30.07 -1.44 -14.17
CA ALA A 280 -30.76 -0.17 -13.91
C ALA A 280 -30.05 0.71 -12.87
N THR A 281 -29.40 0.10 -11.87
CA THR A 281 -28.61 0.81 -10.86
C THR A 281 -27.35 1.39 -11.47
N THR A 282 -26.62 0.63 -12.29
CA THR A 282 -25.42 1.10 -13.00
C THR A 282 -25.75 2.29 -13.90
N ARG A 283 -26.79 2.18 -14.73
CA ARG A 283 -27.26 3.26 -15.60
C ARG A 283 -27.65 4.52 -14.83
N ARG A 284 -28.36 4.36 -13.71
CA ARG A 284 -28.72 5.49 -12.83
C ARG A 284 -27.48 6.16 -12.25
N ILE A 285 -26.51 5.39 -11.74
CA ILE A 285 -25.28 5.96 -11.16
C ILE A 285 -24.48 6.70 -12.23
N ALA A 286 -24.36 6.15 -13.45
CA ALA A 286 -23.70 6.84 -14.56
C ALA A 286 -24.39 8.17 -14.91
N ALA A 287 -25.73 8.19 -14.94
CA ALA A 287 -26.50 9.40 -15.17
C ALA A 287 -26.35 10.42 -14.02
N GLU A 288 -26.34 9.98 -12.77
CA GLU A 288 -26.11 10.83 -11.60
C GLU A 288 -24.69 11.44 -11.60
N LEU A 289 -23.68 10.66 -11.97
CA LEU A 289 -22.29 11.14 -12.15
C LEU A 289 -22.21 12.21 -13.24
N ALA A 290 -22.80 11.95 -14.42
CA ALA A 290 -22.85 12.92 -15.51
C ALA A 290 -23.59 14.20 -15.09
N HIS A 291 -24.72 14.07 -14.40
CA HIS A 291 -25.48 15.22 -13.91
C HIS A 291 -24.66 16.06 -12.92
N ALA A 292 -24.03 15.42 -11.93
CA ALA A 292 -23.20 16.10 -10.95
C ALA A 292 -21.97 16.76 -11.59
N ALA A 293 -21.32 16.11 -12.55
CA ALA A 293 -20.14 16.67 -13.20
C ALA A 293 -20.49 17.87 -14.11
N PHE A 294 -21.51 17.73 -14.96
CA PHE A 294 -21.72 18.67 -16.09
C PHE A 294 -22.87 19.66 -15.89
N GLU A 295 -23.88 19.33 -15.08
CA GLU A 295 -25.05 20.22 -14.86
C GLU A 295 -24.97 20.96 -13.52
N GLN A 296 -23.96 20.62 -12.71
CA GLN A 296 -23.73 21.16 -11.37
C GLN A 296 -22.33 21.77 -11.22
N GLU A 297 -21.73 22.20 -12.33
CA GLU A 297 -20.42 22.85 -12.40
C GLU A 297 -20.24 23.94 -11.30
N ILE A 298 -19.02 23.99 -10.76
CA ILE A 298 -18.63 24.98 -9.76
C ILE A 298 -17.69 25.98 -10.43
N GLU A 299 -17.99 27.26 -10.35
CA GLU A 299 -17.05 28.31 -10.73
C GLU A 299 -16.50 28.98 -9.46
N LEU A 300 -15.16 29.11 -9.37
CA LEU A 300 -14.52 29.96 -8.37
C LEU A 300 -13.88 31.15 -9.08
N ASP A 301 -14.18 32.36 -8.60
CA ASP A 301 -13.59 33.62 -9.07
C ASP A 301 -12.14 33.76 -8.55
N VAL A 302 -11.28 32.83 -8.97
CA VAL A 302 -9.86 32.75 -8.61
C VAL A 302 -9.04 32.75 -9.89
N GLU A 303 -8.26 33.80 -10.10
CA GLU A 303 -7.35 33.88 -11.23
C GLU A 303 -6.17 32.91 -11.05
N TRP A 304 -5.76 32.26 -12.13
CA TRP A 304 -4.58 31.39 -12.14
C TRP A 304 -3.93 31.33 -13.52
N THR A 305 -2.67 30.90 -13.55
CA THR A 305 -1.90 30.71 -14.78
C THR A 305 -1.61 29.23 -14.98
N ASP A 306 -1.94 28.71 -16.16
CA ASP A 306 -1.63 27.33 -16.48
C ASP A 306 -0.17 27.15 -16.95
N TRP A 307 0.23 25.89 -17.12
CA TRP A 307 1.56 25.49 -17.57
C TRP A 307 1.95 26.11 -18.92
N ALA A 308 0.99 26.47 -19.77
CA ALA A 308 1.22 27.13 -21.05
C ALA A 308 1.39 28.65 -20.94
N GLY A 309 1.24 29.22 -19.74
CA GLY A 309 1.27 30.67 -19.52
C GLY A 309 -0.06 31.37 -19.82
N ARG A 310 -1.14 30.62 -20.05
CA ARG A 310 -2.46 31.21 -20.27
C ARG A 310 -3.06 31.60 -18.93
N LYS A 311 -3.62 32.81 -18.88
CA LYS A 311 -4.34 33.31 -17.71
C LYS A 311 -5.81 32.92 -17.79
N HIS A 312 -6.30 32.34 -16.71
CA HIS A 312 -7.70 32.00 -16.50
C HIS A 312 -8.24 32.93 -15.41
N ASP A 313 -9.42 33.49 -15.64
CA ASP A 313 -10.12 34.35 -14.67
C ASP A 313 -10.83 33.54 -13.57
N LYS A 314 -11.07 32.25 -13.84
CA LYS A 314 -11.81 31.33 -12.97
C LYS A 314 -11.19 29.94 -12.90
N MET A 315 -11.56 29.21 -11.85
CA MET A 315 -11.35 27.76 -11.74
C MET A 315 -12.68 27.01 -11.90
N ILE A 316 -12.68 25.96 -12.72
CA ILE A 316 -13.88 25.22 -13.13
C ILE A 316 -13.94 23.83 -12.48
N GLY A 317 -14.87 23.64 -11.56
CA GLY A 317 -15.06 22.42 -10.79
C GLY A 317 -16.05 21.45 -11.40
N ARG A 318 -15.70 20.17 -11.32
CA ARG A 318 -16.58 19.01 -11.53
C ARG A 318 -16.82 18.38 -10.16
N PRO A 319 -17.97 18.60 -9.49
CA PRO A 319 -18.15 18.26 -8.07
C PRO A 319 -18.41 16.77 -7.80
N VAL A 320 -17.66 15.91 -8.48
CA VAL A 320 -17.61 14.47 -8.28
C VAL A 320 -16.27 14.11 -7.66
N SER A 321 -16.28 13.50 -6.48
CA SER A 321 -15.07 13.01 -5.85
C SER A 321 -15.14 11.51 -5.63
N MET A 322 -13.98 10.86 -5.65
CA MET A 322 -13.86 9.43 -5.43
C MET A 322 -12.79 9.14 -4.40
N HIS A 323 -12.95 8.03 -3.68
CA HIS A 323 -11.96 7.52 -2.75
C HIS A 323 -11.95 6.00 -2.77
N ALA A 324 -10.77 5.40 -2.73
CA ALA A 324 -10.62 3.94 -2.76
C ALA A 324 -9.43 3.49 -1.92
N MET A 325 -9.48 2.26 -1.41
CA MET A 325 -8.40 1.69 -0.61
C MET A 325 -8.36 0.15 -0.68
N ARG A 326 -8.11 -0.52 0.45
CA ARG A 326 -7.65 -1.91 0.51
C ARG A 326 -8.63 -2.93 -0.08
N GLY A 327 -9.94 -2.69 -0.02
CA GLY A 327 -10.96 -3.55 -0.62
C GLY A 327 -10.75 -3.76 -2.12
N ILE A 328 -10.27 -2.73 -2.82
CA ILE A 328 -9.89 -2.82 -4.23
C ILE A 328 -8.47 -3.34 -4.38
N SER A 329 -7.56 -2.81 -3.57
CA SER A 329 -6.13 -3.11 -3.70
C SER A 329 -5.79 -4.57 -3.45
N ALA A 330 -6.53 -5.27 -2.59
CA ALA A 330 -6.19 -6.62 -2.13
C ALA A 330 -6.68 -7.74 -3.05
N HIS A 331 -6.93 -7.44 -4.31
CA HIS A 331 -7.25 -8.40 -5.37
C HIS A 331 -6.11 -8.50 -6.39
N SER A 332 -5.99 -9.67 -7.03
CA SER A 332 -5.00 -9.86 -8.09
C SER A 332 -5.31 -9.05 -9.36
N ASN A 333 -6.52 -8.50 -9.52
CA ASN A 333 -6.88 -7.55 -10.58
C ASN A 333 -6.94 -6.09 -10.09
N GLY A 334 -6.42 -5.82 -8.89
CA GLY A 334 -6.55 -4.53 -8.22
C GLY A 334 -5.84 -3.40 -8.97
N PHE A 335 -4.68 -3.63 -9.59
CA PHE A 335 -3.96 -2.59 -10.33
C PHE A 335 -4.81 -1.97 -11.44
N HIS A 336 -5.40 -2.80 -12.29
CA HIS A 336 -6.25 -2.35 -13.39
C HIS A 336 -7.56 -1.73 -12.92
N THR A 337 -8.15 -2.27 -11.84
CA THR A 337 -9.33 -1.67 -11.22
C THR A 337 -9.04 -0.25 -10.72
N CYS A 338 -7.92 -0.03 -10.06
CA CYS A 338 -7.52 1.30 -9.58
C CYS A 338 -7.29 2.28 -10.73
N ARG A 339 -6.65 1.82 -11.82
CA ARG A 339 -6.50 2.62 -13.05
C ARG A 339 -7.86 2.97 -13.67
N ALA A 340 -8.83 2.06 -13.65
CA ALA A 340 -10.18 2.32 -14.15
C ALA A 340 -10.90 3.40 -13.33
N ILE A 341 -10.71 3.47 -11.99
CA ILE A 341 -11.26 4.57 -11.17
C ILE A 341 -10.67 5.90 -11.63
N HIS A 342 -9.35 5.99 -11.81
CA HIS A 342 -8.72 7.22 -12.27
C HIS A 342 -9.10 7.58 -13.72
N LEU A 343 -9.32 6.59 -14.58
CA LEU A 343 -9.85 6.81 -15.93
C LEU A 343 -11.25 7.43 -15.87
N LEU A 344 -12.13 6.92 -15.00
CA LEU A 344 -13.45 7.52 -14.79
C LEU A 344 -13.36 8.96 -14.28
N GLN A 345 -12.43 9.26 -13.36
CA GLN A 345 -12.20 10.63 -12.89
C GLN A 345 -11.70 11.55 -14.02
N MET A 346 -10.81 11.07 -14.91
CA MET A 346 -10.34 11.82 -16.07
C MET A 346 -11.48 12.12 -17.05
N LEU A 347 -12.33 11.14 -17.34
CA LEU A 347 -13.48 11.32 -18.25
C LEU A 347 -14.50 12.33 -17.72
N LEU A 348 -14.63 12.44 -16.40
CA LEU A 348 -15.48 13.43 -15.74
C LEU A 348 -14.80 14.79 -15.53
N GLY A 349 -13.50 14.92 -15.81
CA GLY A 349 -12.70 16.12 -15.53
C GLY A 349 -12.54 16.43 -14.03
N SER A 350 -12.65 15.42 -13.16
CA SER A 350 -12.85 15.60 -11.72
C SER A 350 -11.57 15.44 -10.87
N ILE A 351 -10.39 15.59 -11.49
CA ILE A 351 -9.08 15.46 -10.84
C ILE A 351 -8.51 16.84 -10.55
N ASP A 352 -8.23 17.07 -9.28
CA ASP A 352 -7.64 18.26 -8.68
C ASP A 352 -8.37 19.56 -9.05
N CYS A 353 -9.70 19.50 -9.22
CA CYS A 353 -10.56 20.65 -9.47
C CYS A 353 -11.48 20.94 -8.26
N PRO A 354 -12.15 22.10 -8.20
CA PRO A 354 -13.15 22.38 -7.17
C PRO A 354 -14.24 21.29 -7.11
N GLY A 355 -14.52 20.77 -5.92
CA GLY A 355 -15.48 19.69 -5.68
C GLY A 355 -15.02 18.28 -6.10
N GLY A 356 -13.82 18.16 -6.69
CA GLY A 356 -13.23 16.92 -7.17
C GLY A 356 -12.35 16.20 -6.13
N PHE A 357 -11.59 15.21 -6.60
CA PHE A 357 -10.45 14.66 -5.85
C PHE A 357 -9.31 15.68 -5.87
N ARG A 358 -8.50 15.80 -4.80
CA ARG A 358 -7.40 16.77 -4.70
C ARG A 358 -6.09 16.11 -4.27
N TYR A 359 -4.97 16.55 -4.82
CA TYR A 359 -3.64 16.07 -4.39
C TYR A 359 -3.22 16.66 -3.05
N LYS A 360 -2.59 15.82 -2.23
CA LYS A 360 -1.82 16.24 -1.04
C LYS A 360 -0.35 16.35 -1.43
N ALA A 361 0.35 17.35 -0.91
CA ALA A 361 1.80 17.43 -1.07
C ALA A 361 2.48 16.15 -0.52
N PRO A 362 3.54 15.64 -1.17
CA PRO A 362 4.29 16.21 -2.29
C PRO A 362 3.77 15.77 -3.69
N PHE A 363 2.50 15.40 -3.82
CA PHE A 363 1.88 15.02 -5.10
C PHE A 363 1.20 16.24 -5.76
N PRO A 364 1.03 16.26 -7.09
CA PRO A 364 1.38 15.20 -8.04
C PRO A 364 2.88 15.11 -8.35
N ARG A 365 3.33 13.92 -8.76
CA ARG A 365 4.65 13.59 -9.29
C ARG A 365 4.55 13.33 -10.80
N PRO A 366 5.66 13.39 -11.57
CA PRO A 366 5.67 12.92 -12.95
C PRO A 366 5.15 11.49 -13.11
N CYS A 367 4.63 11.14 -14.29
CA CYS A 367 4.10 9.82 -14.61
C CYS A 367 4.93 9.17 -15.74
N PRO A 368 5.69 8.09 -15.48
CA PRO A 368 5.98 7.49 -14.18
C PRO A 368 6.89 8.38 -13.31
N PRO A 369 6.85 8.24 -11.97
CA PRO A 369 7.74 8.98 -11.09
C PRO A 369 9.16 8.39 -11.08
N GLY A 370 10.11 9.11 -10.48
CA GLY A 370 11.46 8.59 -10.20
C GLY A 370 11.74 8.44 -8.70
N PRO A 371 12.87 7.84 -8.29
CA PRO A 371 13.91 7.21 -9.13
C PRO A 371 13.56 5.76 -9.55
N LYS A 372 14.41 5.16 -10.39
CA LYS A 372 14.37 3.73 -10.78
C LYS A 372 14.89 2.84 -9.64
N PRO A 373 14.47 1.56 -9.56
CA PRO A 373 14.98 0.63 -8.56
C PRO A 373 16.46 0.27 -8.83
N THR A 374 17.18 -0.12 -7.79
CA THR A 374 18.56 -0.63 -7.88
C THR A 374 18.68 -1.99 -7.22
N GLY A 375 19.70 -2.76 -7.62
CA GLY A 375 19.89 -4.14 -7.15
C GLY A 375 20.23 -5.14 -8.26
N LYS A 376 20.65 -4.66 -9.44
CA LYS A 376 21.15 -5.51 -10.52
C LYS A 376 22.47 -6.19 -10.13
N PRO A 377 22.87 -7.28 -10.80
CA PRO A 377 24.07 -8.03 -10.43
C PRO A 377 25.36 -7.20 -10.40
N ASP A 378 25.49 -6.22 -11.29
CA ASP A 378 26.63 -5.30 -11.36
C ASP A 378 26.61 -4.19 -10.29
N GLN A 379 25.45 -3.98 -9.65
CA GLN A 379 25.20 -2.94 -8.65
C GLN A 379 25.31 -3.44 -7.21
N VAL A 380 25.43 -4.75 -7.01
CA VAL A 380 25.48 -5.38 -5.68
C VAL A 380 26.84 -6.05 -5.49
N GLN A 381 27.68 -5.45 -4.65
CA GLN A 381 29.06 -5.90 -4.43
C GLN A 381 29.34 -6.03 -2.94
N ALA A 382 30.13 -7.04 -2.57
CA ALA A 382 30.54 -7.28 -1.20
C ALA A 382 31.31 -6.08 -0.63
N GLY A 383 30.94 -5.63 0.57
CA GLY A 383 31.57 -4.51 1.26
C GLY A 383 31.21 -3.12 0.73
N GLU A 384 30.43 -3.00 -0.35
CA GLU A 384 30.12 -1.72 -1.01
C GLU A 384 28.65 -1.29 -0.83
N PRO A 385 28.33 0.02 -0.88
CA PRO A 385 26.95 0.48 -0.94
C PRO A 385 26.36 0.30 -2.35
N MET A 386 25.03 0.21 -2.45
CA MET A 386 24.35 0.28 -3.74
C MET A 386 24.33 1.73 -4.29
N PRO A 387 24.23 1.91 -5.62
CA PRO A 387 24.21 3.24 -6.25
C PRO A 387 22.92 4.04 -5.97
N GLY A 388 21.86 3.38 -5.48
CA GLY A 388 20.57 4.01 -5.23
C GLY A 388 19.68 3.21 -4.28
N PRO A 389 18.40 3.61 -4.13
CA PRO A 389 17.44 2.89 -3.30
C PRO A 389 17.08 1.52 -3.90
N PRO A 390 16.84 0.49 -3.06
CA PRO A 390 16.35 -0.82 -3.50
C PRO A 390 14.97 -0.77 -4.19
N LEU A 391 14.17 0.24 -3.86
CA LEU A 391 12.81 0.44 -4.39
C LEU A 391 12.78 1.66 -5.33
N GLY A 392 11.90 1.62 -6.32
CA GLY A 392 11.71 2.69 -7.29
C GLY A 392 10.61 2.36 -8.30
N PHE A 393 10.64 3.04 -9.43
CA PHE A 393 9.61 2.94 -10.48
C PHE A 393 10.24 2.55 -11.81
N VAL A 394 9.72 1.48 -12.41
CA VAL A 394 10.21 0.96 -13.69
C VAL A 394 9.57 1.71 -14.85
N THR A 395 10.32 1.96 -15.91
CA THR A 395 9.84 2.64 -17.12
C THR A 395 9.77 1.71 -18.33
N GLY A 396 10.43 0.55 -18.23
CA GLY A 396 10.42 -0.52 -19.22
C GLY A 396 11.18 -1.76 -18.72
N PRO A 397 11.23 -2.83 -19.54
CA PRO A 397 11.93 -4.08 -19.21
C PRO A 397 13.39 -3.92 -18.77
N GLU A 398 14.09 -2.91 -19.28
CA GLU A 398 15.49 -2.64 -18.96
C GLU A 398 15.72 -2.22 -17.50
N ASP A 399 14.66 -1.83 -16.78
CA ASP A 399 14.73 -1.43 -15.37
C ASP A 399 14.49 -2.60 -14.40
N LEU A 400 14.20 -3.81 -14.91
CA LEU A 400 13.99 -5.00 -14.08
C LEU A 400 15.26 -5.41 -13.32
N LEU A 401 15.04 -6.04 -12.17
CA LEU A 401 16.07 -6.64 -11.33
C LEU A 401 16.09 -8.16 -11.57
N VAL A 402 16.58 -8.54 -12.75
CA VAL A 402 16.75 -9.93 -13.20
C VAL A 402 18.20 -10.18 -13.62
N ASN A 403 18.65 -11.43 -13.45
CA ASN A 403 19.95 -11.91 -13.94
C ASN A 403 19.90 -12.09 -15.46
N GLU A 404 21.05 -12.37 -16.09
CA GLU A 404 21.13 -12.61 -17.55
C GLU A 404 20.25 -13.78 -18.03
N ASP A 405 20.02 -14.77 -17.18
CA ASP A 405 19.12 -15.91 -17.45
C ASP A 405 17.63 -15.61 -17.18
N GLY A 406 17.30 -14.38 -16.78
CA GLY A 406 15.94 -13.94 -16.46
C GLY A 406 15.47 -14.28 -15.03
N SER A 407 16.29 -14.93 -14.22
CA SER A 407 15.95 -15.23 -12.82
C SER A 407 15.95 -13.97 -11.93
N PRO A 408 15.13 -13.90 -10.87
CA PRO A 408 15.05 -12.70 -10.02
C PRO A 408 16.35 -12.41 -9.25
N CYS A 409 16.72 -11.13 -9.12
CA CYS A 409 17.87 -10.72 -8.30
C CYS A 409 17.54 -10.58 -6.81
N ARG A 410 16.27 -10.39 -6.46
CA ARG A 410 15.80 -10.17 -5.08
C ARG A 410 15.15 -11.41 -4.49
N ILE A 411 15.28 -11.59 -3.17
CA ILE A 411 14.68 -12.70 -2.44
C ILE A 411 13.15 -12.65 -2.47
N ASP A 412 12.54 -11.46 -2.46
CA ASP A 412 11.10 -11.28 -2.57
C ASP A 412 10.59 -11.31 -4.03
N LYS A 413 11.49 -11.51 -5.00
CA LYS A 413 11.24 -11.52 -6.45
C LYS A 413 10.61 -10.22 -7.00
N ALA A 414 10.70 -9.13 -6.24
CA ALA A 414 10.25 -7.81 -6.68
C ALA A 414 11.06 -7.33 -7.90
N TYR A 415 10.39 -6.64 -8.83
CA TYR A 415 10.92 -6.14 -10.10
C TYR A 415 11.48 -7.26 -11.01
N SER A 416 10.94 -8.47 -10.88
CA SER A 416 11.17 -9.56 -11.83
C SER A 416 10.06 -9.59 -12.89
N TRP A 417 10.18 -10.48 -13.88
CA TRP A 417 9.12 -10.75 -14.85
C TRP A 417 7.81 -11.28 -14.22
N GLU A 418 7.83 -11.76 -12.98
CA GLU A 418 6.61 -12.18 -12.28
C GLU A 418 5.77 -10.99 -11.78
N HIS A 419 6.45 -9.92 -11.31
CA HIS A 419 5.85 -8.72 -10.72
C HIS A 419 6.66 -7.43 -11.04
N PRO A 420 6.68 -6.97 -12.30
CA PRO A 420 7.51 -5.83 -12.74
C PRO A 420 7.35 -4.51 -11.96
N PHE A 421 6.13 -4.15 -11.53
CA PHE A 421 5.79 -2.82 -10.97
C PHE A 421 5.71 -2.85 -9.43
N SER A 422 6.48 -3.70 -8.78
CA SER A 422 6.47 -3.88 -7.32
C SER A 422 7.17 -2.76 -6.55
N ALA A 423 6.66 -1.53 -6.69
CA ALA A 423 7.20 -0.30 -6.11
C ALA A 423 7.44 -0.38 -4.57
N HIS A 424 6.73 -1.27 -3.89
CA HIS A 424 6.82 -1.50 -2.44
C HIS A 424 7.34 -2.88 -2.04
N GLY A 425 7.91 -3.67 -2.96
CA GLY A 425 8.37 -5.04 -2.69
C GLY A 425 7.26 -6.04 -2.34
N LEU A 426 7.63 -7.29 -2.04
CA LEU A 426 6.69 -8.40 -1.77
C LEU A 426 6.95 -9.04 -0.40
N MET A 427 6.64 -8.30 0.67
CA MET A 427 6.92 -8.76 2.03
C MET A 427 6.18 -10.06 2.43
N HIS A 428 5.05 -10.42 1.77
CA HIS A 428 4.35 -11.69 2.02
C HIS A 428 5.12 -12.92 1.53
N MET A 429 6.05 -12.74 0.59
CA MET A 429 6.85 -13.84 0.05
C MET A 429 8.21 -14.01 0.72
N VAL A 430 8.68 -13.04 1.53
CA VAL A 430 10.06 -13.05 2.02
C VAL A 430 10.40 -14.29 2.86
N ILE A 431 9.51 -14.74 3.76
CA ILE A 431 9.76 -15.92 4.59
C ILE A 431 9.69 -17.20 3.75
N HIS A 432 8.70 -17.28 2.86
CA HIS A 432 8.56 -18.42 1.96
C HIS A 432 9.81 -18.62 1.10
N ASN A 433 10.25 -17.55 0.44
CA ASN A 433 11.39 -17.59 -0.46
C ASN A 433 12.72 -17.80 0.28
N ALA A 434 12.87 -17.22 1.47
CA ALA A 434 14.00 -17.48 2.36
C ALA A 434 14.09 -18.96 2.78
N TRP A 435 12.96 -19.56 3.19
CA TRP A 435 12.85 -20.97 3.56
C TRP A 435 13.12 -21.90 2.37
N ALA A 436 12.57 -21.58 1.20
CA ALA A 436 12.73 -22.34 -0.04
C ALA A 436 14.11 -22.16 -0.68
N ALA A 437 14.91 -21.20 -0.22
CA ALA A 437 16.13 -20.73 -0.87
C ALA A 437 15.93 -20.38 -2.36
N ASP A 438 14.81 -19.73 -2.67
CA ASP A 438 14.40 -19.38 -4.03
C ASP A 438 14.25 -17.85 -4.18
N PRO A 439 15.12 -17.17 -4.94
CA PRO A 439 16.10 -17.73 -5.88
C PRO A 439 17.45 -18.13 -5.26
N TYR A 440 17.68 -17.79 -3.98
CA TYR A 440 18.91 -18.13 -3.26
C TYR A 440 18.67 -18.17 -1.74
N PRO A 441 19.54 -18.82 -0.95
CA PRO A 441 19.42 -18.82 0.50
C PRO A 441 19.76 -17.45 1.09
N VAL A 442 19.03 -17.07 2.15
CA VAL A 442 19.40 -15.94 3.03
C VAL A 442 20.15 -16.44 4.24
N ASP A 443 20.96 -15.56 4.82
CA ASP A 443 21.67 -15.82 6.07
C ASP A 443 20.91 -15.21 7.24
N THR A 444 20.58 -13.91 7.10
CA THR A 444 19.93 -13.14 8.15
C THR A 444 18.63 -12.53 7.64
N LEU A 445 17.52 -12.87 8.30
CA LEU A 445 16.24 -12.21 8.19
C LEU A 445 16.11 -11.17 9.31
N PHE A 446 16.04 -9.89 8.93
CA PHE A 446 15.88 -8.79 9.87
C PHE A 446 14.51 -8.15 9.71
N LEU A 447 13.66 -8.32 10.71
CA LEU A 447 12.29 -7.82 10.76
C LEU A 447 12.11 -6.74 11.82
N TYR A 448 11.35 -5.70 11.50
CA TYR A 448 10.96 -4.64 12.44
C TYR A 448 9.45 -4.37 12.36
N MET A 449 8.74 -4.40 13.48
CA MET A 449 7.30 -4.10 13.59
C MET A 449 6.40 -4.91 12.63
N ALA A 450 6.72 -6.19 12.41
CA ALA A 450 5.97 -7.04 11.50
C ALA A 450 5.72 -8.43 12.09
N ASN A 451 4.49 -8.64 12.56
CA ASN A 451 4.05 -9.88 13.20
C ASN A 451 3.77 -11.01 12.17
N MET A 452 4.81 -11.42 11.44
CA MET A 452 4.71 -12.33 10.28
C MET A 452 4.33 -13.76 10.65
N ALA A 453 4.71 -14.23 11.84
CA ALA A 453 4.29 -15.54 12.35
C ALA A 453 2.77 -15.63 12.65
N TRP A 454 2.03 -14.52 12.51
CA TRP A 454 0.59 -14.47 12.81
C TRP A 454 -0.20 -13.70 11.75
N ASN A 455 -0.73 -12.52 12.05
CA ASN A 455 -1.71 -11.85 11.20
C ASN A 455 -1.14 -11.11 9.97
N SER A 456 0.19 -10.92 9.90
CA SER A 456 0.81 -10.19 8.79
C SER A 456 1.18 -11.08 7.60
N SER A 457 1.18 -12.41 7.76
CA SER A 457 1.35 -13.36 6.67
C SER A 457 0.01 -13.73 6.03
N MET A 458 0.03 -14.10 4.74
CA MET A 458 -1.16 -14.67 4.09
C MET A 458 -1.53 -16.00 4.73
N ASN A 459 -0.53 -16.85 5.01
CA ASN A 459 -0.67 -18.20 5.54
C ASN A 459 0.04 -18.31 6.90
N SER A 460 -0.68 -18.06 8.00
CA SER A 460 -0.06 -18.04 9.33
C SER A 460 0.50 -19.41 9.74
N LYS A 461 -0.21 -20.50 9.43
CA LYS A 461 0.23 -21.86 9.80
C LYS A 461 1.51 -22.22 9.04
N GLY A 462 1.50 -22.11 7.71
CA GLY A 462 2.68 -22.43 6.91
C GLY A 462 3.86 -21.52 7.23
N THR A 463 3.62 -20.24 7.55
CA THR A 463 4.69 -19.33 7.97
C THR A 463 5.38 -19.78 9.26
N ILE A 464 4.60 -20.26 10.23
CA ILE A 464 5.13 -20.84 11.46
C ILE A 464 5.99 -22.06 11.14
N ASP A 465 5.46 -22.99 10.33
CA ASP A 465 6.14 -24.22 9.94
C ASP A 465 7.50 -23.89 9.28
N MET A 466 7.52 -22.94 8.32
CA MET A 466 8.73 -22.49 7.62
C MET A 466 9.75 -21.82 8.53
N LEU A 467 9.31 -21.02 9.50
CA LEU A 467 10.22 -20.38 10.45
C LEU A 467 10.92 -21.42 11.33
N THR A 468 10.26 -22.52 11.67
CA THR A 468 10.79 -23.56 12.56
C THR A 468 11.47 -24.73 11.84
N ASP A 469 11.41 -24.78 10.51
CA ASP A 469 11.93 -25.91 9.75
C ASP A 469 13.46 -25.99 9.82
N VAL A 470 13.95 -27.22 10.01
CA VAL A 470 15.35 -27.57 10.18
C VAL A 470 15.76 -28.50 9.05
N ASP A 471 16.91 -28.25 8.44
CA ASP A 471 17.48 -29.19 7.48
C ASP A 471 17.97 -30.43 8.24
N GLU A 472 17.35 -31.58 7.98
CA GLU A 472 17.66 -32.85 8.66
C GLU A 472 19.13 -33.30 8.45
N THR A 473 19.81 -32.81 7.41
CA THR A 473 21.20 -33.15 7.09
C THR A 473 22.18 -32.30 7.88
N THR A 474 21.94 -30.99 8.02
CA THR A 474 22.84 -30.07 8.74
C THR A 474 22.49 -29.91 10.21
N GLY A 475 21.22 -30.15 10.58
CA GLY A 475 20.68 -29.83 11.90
C GLY A 475 20.47 -28.32 12.12
N GLU A 476 20.62 -27.50 11.09
CA GLU A 476 20.45 -26.04 11.14
C GLU A 476 19.07 -25.62 10.63
N TYR A 477 18.55 -24.51 11.16
CA TYR A 477 17.32 -23.92 10.62
C TYR A 477 17.54 -23.47 9.17
N ARG A 478 16.53 -23.69 8.31
CA ARG A 478 16.60 -23.24 6.90
C ARG A 478 16.77 -21.73 6.75
N ILE A 479 16.25 -20.96 7.71
CA ILE A 479 16.56 -19.54 7.89
C ILE A 479 17.52 -19.44 9.09
N PRO A 480 18.83 -19.21 8.87
CA PRO A 480 19.83 -19.34 9.93
C PRO A 480 19.66 -18.35 11.08
N HIS A 481 19.49 -17.07 10.77
CA HIS A 481 19.38 -16.00 11.76
C HIS A 481 18.13 -15.15 11.55
N VAL A 482 17.38 -14.92 12.63
CA VAL A 482 16.23 -14.01 12.68
C VAL A 482 16.48 -12.94 13.73
N ILE A 483 16.70 -11.70 13.28
CA ILE A 483 16.70 -10.52 14.15
C ILE A 483 15.31 -9.90 14.10
N TYR A 484 14.69 -9.70 15.26
CA TYR A 484 13.37 -9.06 15.35
C TYR A 484 13.37 -7.88 16.31
N SER A 485 12.84 -6.75 15.86
CA SER A 485 12.60 -5.59 16.72
C SER A 485 11.12 -5.27 16.84
N ASP A 486 10.65 -5.18 18.09
CA ASP A 486 9.27 -4.88 18.46
C ASP A 486 9.27 -4.26 19.88
N ALA A 487 8.25 -3.49 20.22
CA ALA A 487 8.06 -2.96 21.57
C ALA A 487 7.32 -3.96 22.49
N TYR A 488 6.69 -4.98 21.91
CA TYR A 488 5.82 -5.93 22.61
C TYR A 488 6.17 -7.40 22.29
N ALA A 489 5.91 -8.28 23.25
CA ALA A 489 5.99 -9.73 23.15
C ALA A 489 4.82 -10.28 22.28
N SER A 490 4.86 -9.95 21.00
CA SER A 490 3.95 -10.45 19.96
C SER A 490 4.27 -11.90 19.57
N GLU A 491 3.41 -12.55 18.78
CA GLU A 491 3.60 -13.93 18.34
C GLU A 491 4.95 -14.15 17.64
N MET A 492 5.41 -13.18 16.84
CA MET A 492 6.68 -13.25 16.11
C MET A 492 7.91 -13.33 17.02
N VAL A 493 7.85 -12.79 18.26
CA VAL A 493 9.00 -12.76 19.18
C VAL A 493 9.53 -14.17 19.45
N SER A 494 8.65 -15.16 19.62
CA SER A 494 9.04 -16.55 19.88
C SER A 494 9.82 -17.22 18.74
N TYR A 495 9.84 -16.60 17.56
CA TYR A 495 10.51 -17.12 16.36
C TYR A 495 11.82 -16.39 16.02
N ALA A 496 12.20 -15.40 16.83
CA ALA A 496 13.46 -14.68 16.66
C ALA A 496 14.64 -15.39 17.35
N ASP A 497 15.84 -15.22 16.80
CA ASP A 497 17.10 -15.61 17.44
C ASP A 497 17.65 -14.49 18.33
N LEU A 498 17.48 -13.24 17.90
CA LEU A 498 17.86 -12.03 18.61
C LEU A 498 16.69 -11.05 18.60
N VAL A 499 16.25 -10.63 19.79
CA VAL A 499 15.20 -9.63 19.98
C VAL A 499 15.82 -8.31 20.42
N LEU A 500 15.56 -7.25 19.65
CA LEU A 500 15.97 -5.87 19.94
C LEU A 500 14.74 -5.07 20.39
N PRO A 501 14.51 -4.89 21.71
CA PRO A 501 13.29 -4.32 22.22
C PRO A 501 13.20 -2.81 21.93
N ASP A 502 12.14 -2.43 21.25
CA ASP A 502 11.86 -1.05 20.85
C ASP A 502 11.09 -0.28 21.94
N THR A 503 11.13 1.03 21.80
CA THR A 503 10.32 2.01 22.54
C THR A 503 8.94 2.19 21.91
N THR A 504 8.00 2.72 22.68
CA THR A 504 6.71 3.20 22.14
C THR A 504 6.83 4.63 21.63
N TYR A 505 5.87 5.10 20.83
CA TYR A 505 5.89 6.43 20.20
C TYR A 505 5.92 7.62 21.18
N LEU A 506 5.67 7.41 22.48
CA LEU A 506 5.77 8.44 23.54
C LEU A 506 7.16 8.51 24.20
N GLU A 507 8.02 7.53 23.91
CA GLU A 507 9.29 7.27 24.58
C GLU A 507 10.49 7.62 23.66
N ARG A 508 10.25 8.16 22.44
CA ARG A 508 11.30 8.39 21.44
C ARG A 508 11.11 9.66 20.61
N TRP A 509 12.21 10.08 19.99
CA TRP A 509 12.17 10.97 18.85
C TRP A 509 11.67 10.23 17.60
N ASP A 510 10.81 10.86 16.82
CA ASP A 510 10.32 10.34 15.54
C ASP A 510 10.01 11.51 14.59
N CYS A 511 9.86 11.27 13.29
CA CYS A 511 9.33 12.29 12.37
C CYS A 511 8.31 11.70 11.40
N ILE A 512 7.34 12.54 11.00
CA ILE A 512 6.36 12.26 9.95
C ILE A 512 6.71 13.17 8.78
N SER A 513 7.64 12.69 7.95
CA SER A 513 8.37 13.46 6.94
C SER A 513 7.66 13.56 5.57
N LEU A 514 7.93 14.64 4.83
CA LEU A 514 7.60 14.78 3.39
C LEU A 514 8.37 13.79 2.48
N LEU A 515 9.46 13.19 2.98
CA LEU A 515 10.20 12.14 2.28
C LEU A 515 9.53 10.77 2.39
N ASP A 516 8.62 10.62 3.35
CA ASP A 516 7.95 9.36 3.67
C ASP A 516 6.43 9.49 3.50
N ARG A 517 5.75 9.91 4.57
CA ARG A 517 4.29 9.95 4.69
C ARG A 517 3.87 11.20 5.46
N PRO A 518 3.76 12.35 4.81
CA PRO A 518 3.53 13.60 5.51
C PRO A 518 2.10 13.72 6.07
N ILE A 519 1.92 14.62 7.03
CA ILE A 519 0.60 15.04 7.54
C ILE A 519 -0.05 16.13 6.66
N SER A 520 0.29 16.14 5.37
CA SER A 520 -0.14 17.17 4.43
C SER A 520 -1.64 17.09 4.12
N THR A 521 -2.19 18.22 3.71
CA THR A 521 -3.57 18.33 3.20
C THR A 521 -3.54 18.86 1.77
N ALA A 522 -4.69 18.89 1.09
CA ALA A 522 -4.78 19.50 -0.24
C ALA A 522 -4.49 21.01 -0.24
N HIS A 523 -4.46 21.64 0.95
CA HIS A 523 -4.14 23.04 1.14
C HIS A 523 -2.65 23.34 1.30
N GLY A 524 -1.78 22.32 1.39
CA GLY A 524 -0.33 22.53 1.40
C GLY A 524 0.48 21.52 2.20
N PRO A 525 1.82 21.60 2.11
CA PRO A 525 2.72 20.66 2.75
C PRO A 525 2.79 20.88 4.26
N ALA A 526 2.90 19.76 4.98
CA ALA A 526 3.12 19.72 6.41
C ALA A 526 3.86 18.45 6.82
N ASP A 527 4.76 18.59 7.79
CA ASP A 527 5.47 17.50 8.47
C ASP A 527 5.50 17.76 9.97
N SER A 528 5.89 16.74 10.74
CA SER A 528 5.92 16.85 12.20
C SER A 528 7.01 16.02 12.83
N ILE A 529 7.35 16.38 14.06
CA ILE A 529 8.18 15.58 14.95
C ILE A 529 7.33 14.94 16.04
N ARG A 530 7.82 13.83 16.57
CA ARG A 530 7.47 13.34 17.91
C ARG A 530 8.70 13.51 18.78
N GLN A 531 8.49 13.96 20.01
CA GLN A 531 9.52 14.06 21.03
C GLN A 531 9.17 13.13 22.20
N PRO A 532 10.17 12.59 22.92
CA PRO A 532 9.91 11.79 24.10
C PRO A 532 9.21 12.64 25.16
N VAL A 533 8.10 12.13 25.69
CA VAL A 533 7.34 12.75 26.80
C VAL A 533 7.32 11.85 28.05
N VAL A 534 7.82 10.62 27.92
CA VAL A 534 8.00 9.66 29.02
C VAL A 534 9.38 9.03 28.87
N GLU A 535 10.13 9.01 29.98
CA GLU A 535 11.39 8.27 30.05
C GLU A 535 11.11 6.76 30.19
N PRO A 536 11.74 5.89 29.38
CA PRO A 536 11.63 4.45 29.55
C PRO A 536 12.10 4.01 30.94
N ASN A 537 11.28 3.20 31.63
CA ASN A 537 11.65 2.54 32.89
C ASN A 537 12.17 1.12 32.67
N ARG A 538 12.67 0.83 31.47
CA ARG A 538 13.09 -0.48 30.96
C ARG A 538 14.36 -0.31 30.15
N ASP A 539 15.13 -1.36 29.97
CA ASP A 539 16.36 -1.36 29.17
C ASP A 539 16.04 -1.54 27.68
N VAL A 540 15.38 -0.54 27.10
CA VAL A 540 14.90 -0.54 25.71
C VAL A 540 15.42 0.67 24.95
N ARG A 541 15.55 0.57 23.62
CA ARG A 541 16.08 1.65 22.78
C ARG A 541 15.24 1.84 21.52
N PRO A 542 15.06 3.08 21.03
CA PRO A 542 14.39 3.33 19.76
C PRO A 542 15.08 2.59 18.61
N PHE A 543 14.31 1.88 17.78
CA PHE A 543 14.86 1.13 16.66
C PHE A 543 15.69 2.00 15.69
N GLN A 544 15.27 3.25 15.46
CA GLN A 544 16.00 4.20 14.61
C GLN A 544 17.42 4.47 15.12
N GLU A 545 17.59 4.61 16.44
CA GLU A 545 18.91 4.80 17.06
C GLU A 545 19.75 3.52 16.99
N VAL A 546 19.14 2.37 17.22
CA VAL A 546 19.79 1.06 17.06
C VAL A 546 20.29 0.89 15.64
N LEU A 547 19.50 1.26 14.63
CA LEU A 547 19.87 1.16 13.23
C LEU A 547 21.02 2.11 12.84
N ILE A 548 21.01 3.35 13.36
CA ILE A 548 22.11 4.30 13.19
C ILE A 548 23.39 3.76 13.82
N GLU A 549 23.32 3.22 15.03
CA GLU A 549 24.49 2.65 15.71
C GLU A 549 25.02 1.40 15.00
N LEU A 550 24.15 0.50 14.54
CA LEU A 550 24.56 -0.63 13.71
C LEU A 550 25.25 -0.14 12.41
N GLY A 551 24.73 0.92 11.79
CA GLY A 551 25.38 1.56 10.64
C GLY A 551 26.79 2.06 10.95
N ALA A 552 26.98 2.72 12.10
CA ALA A 552 28.28 3.19 12.55
C ALA A 552 29.25 2.03 12.88
N ARG A 553 28.79 1.01 13.62
CA ARG A 553 29.57 -0.19 13.97
C ARG A 553 30.01 -1.00 12.75
N LEU A 554 29.20 -1.00 11.68
CA LEU A 554 29.50 -1.63 10.40
C LEU A 554 30.34 -0.74 9.46
N GLY A 555 30.65 0.50 9.85
CA GLY A 555 31.40 1.44 9.02
C GLY A 555 30.66 1.85 7.74
N LEU A 556 29.33 1.92 7.76
CA LEU A 556 28.55 2.23 6.56
C LEU A 556 28.75 3.69 6.13
N PRO A 557 28.94 3.97 4.82
CA PRO A 557 29.03 5.34 4.33
C PRO A 557 27.77 6.15 4.66
N GLY A 558 27.94 7.33 5.26
CA GLY A 558 26.82 8.14 5.74
C GLY A 558 26.29 7.76 7.12
N PHE A 559 26.97 6.86 7.84
CA PHE A 559 26.74 6.54 9.25
C PHE A 559 28.02 6.58 10.10
N ALA A 560 29.19 6.46 9.48
CA ALA A 560 30.49 6.63 10.11
C ALA A 560 31.37 7.63 9.32
N ASN A 561 32.23 8.34 10.05
CA ASN A 561 33.30 9.17 9.50
C ASN A 561 34.47 8.31 9.00
N GLU A 562 35.43 8.91 8.29
CA GLU A 562 36.63 8.21 7.79
C GLU A 562 37.50 7.60 8.90
N ASP A 563 37.44 8.17 10.11
CA ASP A 563 38.12 7.67 11.30
C ASP A 563 37.33 6.58 12.06
N GLY A 564 36.16 6.20 11.56
CA GLY A 564 35.27 5.19 12.14
C GLY A 564 34.37 5.72 13.26
N ALA A 565 34.43 7.01 13.61
CA ALA A 565 33.51 7.59 14.59
C ALA A 565 32.07 7.68 14.02
N PRO A 566 31.02 7.54 14.84
CA PRO A 566 29.64 7.73 14.39
C PRO A 566 29.43 9.12 13.79
N LEU A 567 28.74 9.20 12.65
CA LEU A 567 28.38 10.47 11.99
C LEU A 567 27.31 11.23 12.78
N TYR A 568 26.43 10.50 13.47
CA TYR A 568 25.34 11.06 14.30
C TYR A 568 25.54 10.65 15.77
N PRO A 569 26.53 11.21 16.49
CA PRO A 569 26.81 10.85 17.88
C PRO A 569 25.64 11.16 18.83
N GLY A 570 24.72 12.06 18.46
CA GLY A 570 23.48 12.32 19.19
C GLY A 570 22.31 11.38 18.83
N GLY A 571 22.54 10.34 18.02
CA GLY A 571 21.51 9.37 17.64
C GLY A 571 20.50 9.91 16.63
N TYR A 572 19.24 9.50 16.75
CA TYR A 572 18.19 9.89 15.82
C TYR A 572 17.85 11.40 15.79
N PRO A 573 17.76 12.15 16.91
CA PRO A 573 17.51 13.60 16.83
C PRO A 573 18.63 14.35 16.09
N ASP A 574 19.87 13.89 16.21
CA ASP A 574 21.01 14.42 15.46
C ASP A 574 20.88 14.11 13.95
N TYR A 575 20.49 12.88 13.60
CA TYR A 575 20.13 12.51 12.23
C TYR A 575 19.01 13.40 11.66
N LEU A 576 17.94 13.67 12.43
CA LEU A 576 16.82 14.50 11.96
C LEU A 576 17.25 15.91 11.53
N VAL A 577 18.24 16.49 12.22
CA VAL A 577 18.75 17.84 11.95
C VAL A 577 19.78 17.82 10.82
N ASN A 578 20.76 16.92 10.92
CA ASN A 578 21.99 16.99 10.13
C ASN A 578 21.97 16.12 8.87
N HIS A 579 21.06 15.15 8.75
CA HIS A 579 20.97 14.34 7.55
C HIS A 579 20.40 15.14 6.37
N GLU A 580 21.06 15.07 5.23
CA GLU A 580 20.56 15.56 3.95
C GLU A 580 20.43 14.39 2.97
N ARG A 581 19.21 14.11 2.53
CA ARG A 581 18.91 13.05 1.55
C ARG A 581 19.46 13.41 0.17
N THR A 582 19.36 14.69 -0.15
CA THR A 582 19.97 15.41 -1.28
C THR A 582 20.40 16.78 -0.77
N PRO A 583 21.35 17.48 -1.42
CA PRO A 583 21.83 18.78 -0.93
C PRO A 583 20.70 19.75 -0.58
N GLY A 584 20.65 20.21 0.66
CA GLY A 584 19.63 21.12 1.19
C GLY A 584 18.30 20.49 1.60
N ILE A 585 18.06 19.20 1.38
CA ILE A 585 16.78 18.53 1.71
C ILE A 585 17.03 17.44 2.75
N GLY A 586 16.52 17.66 3.97
CA GLY A 586 16.58 16.72 5.08
C GLY A 586 15.23 16.06 5.41
N PRO A 587 15.16 15.30 6.51
CA PRO A 587 13.92 14.67 6.99
C PRO A 587 12.79 15.66 7.34
N LEU A 588 13.11 16.91 7.66
CA LEU A 588 12.16 17.94 8.09
C LEU A 588 12.29 19.19 7.19
N ALA A 589 11.17 19.73 6.72
CA ALA A 589 11.12 20.86 5.79
C ALA A 589 10.95 22.23 6.46
N GLY A 590 10.33 22.31 7.64
CA GLY A 590 10.19 23.55 8.41
C GLY A 590 11.53 24.09 8.94
N TRP A 591 11.64 25.43 9.00
CA TRP A 591 12.79 26.19 9.55
C TRP A 591 14.19 25.69 9.12
N ARG A 592 14.40 25.53 7.81
CA ARG A 592 15.72 25.30 7.20
C ARG A 592 16.52 26.62 7.10
N GLY A 593 17.78 26.51 6.69
CA GLY A 593 18.73 27.62 6.62
C GLY A 593 19.34 27.94 7.98
N ALA A 594 20.58 28.44 8.02
CA ALA A 594 21.28 28.70 9.29
C ALA A 594 20.52 29.68 10.23
N ALA A 595 19.67 30.56 9.69
CA ALA A 595 18.82 31.47 10.45
C ALA A 595 17.43 30.89 10.80
N GLY A 596 17.06 29.74 10.23
CA GLY A 596 15.74 29.11 10.38
C GLY A 596 14.61 29.82 9.62
N ASP A 597 14.93 30.58 8.58
CA ASP A 597 14.00 31.40 7.78
C ASP A 597 13.63 30.78 6.43
N GLN A 598 14.14 29.59 6.11
CA GLN A 598 13.87 28.87 4.86
C GLN A 598 12.98 27.64 5.11
N HIS A 599 12.39 27.11 4.04
CA HIS A 599 11.53 25.93 4.08
C HIS A 599 11.80 25.01 2.89
N GLY A 600 11.60 23.71 3.08
CA GLY A 600 11.83 22.70 2.05
C GLY A 600 13.33 22.48 1.79
N ARG A 601 13.91 23.30 0.92
CA ARG A 601 15.33 23.25 0.56
C ARG A 601 16.10 24.39 1.24
N GLY A 602 17.14 24.04 1.99
CA GLY A 602 18.05 25.00 2.64
C GLY A 602 19.09 24.31 3.52
N GLU A 603 20.10 25.06 3.96
CA GLU A 603 21.15 24.56 4.85
C GLU A 603 20.57 23.97 6.16
N VAL A 604 21.37 23.16 6.84
CA VAL A 604 21.03 22.63 8.17
C VAL A 604 20.83 23.78 9.16
N ASN A 605 19.78 23.68 9.97
CA ASN A 605 19.51 24.58 11.08
C ASN A 605 19.72 23.81 12.41
N PRO A 606 20.75 24.13 13.22
CA PRO A 606 20.98 23.48 14.51
C PRO A 606 19.79 23.57 15.48
N ASP A 607 18.98 24.64 15.38
CA ASP A 607 17.82 24.87 16.25
C ASP A 607 16.52 24.29 15.66
N GLN A 608 16.58 23.52 14.55
CA GLN A 608 15.39 23.06 13.82
C GLN A 608 14.39 22.36 14.75
N LEU A 609 14.82 21.36 15.52
CA LEU A 609 13.92 20.63 16.44
C LEU A 609 13.29 21.55 17.49
N GLN A 610 14.05 22.50 18.03
CA GLN A 610 13.55 23.46 19.00
C GLN A 610 12.45 24.35 18.38
N ARG A 611 12.61 24.77 17.11
CA ARG A 611 11.56 25.50 16.37
C ARG A 611 10.28 24.69 16.21
N TYR A 612 10.40 23.39 15.90
CA TYR A 612 9.23 22.52 15.87
C TYR A 612 8.55 22.45 17.23
N ILE A 613 9.30 22.27 18.32
CA ILE A 613 8.74 22.22 19.69
C ILE A 613 7.99 23.51 20.01
N GLU A 614 8.60 24.67 19.76
CA GLU A 614 7.98 25.98 19.94
C GLU A 614 6.69 26.16 19.13
N ASN A 615 6.62 25.50 17.98
CA ASN A 615 5.45 25.49 17.09
C ASN A 615 4.50 24.29 17.31
N GLY A 616 4.57 23.61 18.46
CA GLY A 616 3.64 22.52 18.78
C GLY A 616 3.92 21.20 18.06
N CYS A 617 5.18 20.95 17.71
CA CYS A 617 5.72 19.75 17.07
C CYS A 617 5.36 19.54 15.59
N PHE A 618 4.85 20.56 14.88
CA PHE A 618 4.60 20.45 13.44
C PHE A 618 4.99 21.72 12.69
N TRP A 619 5.22 21.58 11.39
CA TRP A 619 5.33 22.68 10.45
C TRP A 619 4.27 22.53 9.37
N LYS A 620 3.79 23.65 8.85
CA LYS A 620 2.82 23.70 7.76
C LYS A 620 3.08 24.94 6.91
N HIS A 621 2.88 24.79 5.60
CA HIS A 621 2.76 25.89 4.67
C HIS A 621 1.38 25.87 4.01
N ASP A 622 0.69 27.02 4.04
CA ASP A 622 -0.62 27.18 3.39
C ASP A 622 -0.44 27.71 1.96
N LEU A 623 -0.96 26.95 0.99
CA LEU A 623 -0.96 27.35 -0.42
C LEU A 623 -1.96 28.49 -0.65
N PRO A 624 -1.60 29.51 -1.45
CA PRO A 624 -2.54 30.50 -1.95
C PRO A 624 -3.71 29.84 -2.67
N GLU A 625 -4.88 30.47 -2.66
CA GLU A 625 -6.08 29.95 -3.35
C GLU A 625 -5.82 29.63 -4.82
N SER A 626 -5.01 30.46 -5.50
CA SER A 626 -4.61 30.26 -6.90
C SER A 626 -3.79 28.98 -7.14
N GLN A 627 -3.24 28.34 -6.11
CA GLN A 627 -2.43 27.12 -6.20
C GLN A 627 -3.14 25.88 -5.63
N GLN A 628 -4.38 26.03 -5.15
CA GLN A 628 -5.09 24.96 -4.44
C GLN A 628 -5.68 23.87 -5.36
N TYR A 629 -5.73 24.12 -6.66
CA TYR A 629 -6.30 23.25 -7.70
C TYR A 629 -5.42 23.25 -8.96
N TYR A 630 -5.66 22.27 -9.82
CA TYR A 630 -4.92 22.00 -11.06
C TYR A 630 -3.41 21.92 -10.86
N LYS A 631 -2.93 21.43 -9.72
CA LYS A 631 -1.52 21.33 -9.34
C LYS A 631 -0.63 20.64 -10.38
N HIS A 632 -1.21 19.75 -11.18
CA HIS A 632 -0.55 19.07 -12.30
C HIS A 632 -0.25 19.99 -13.50
N ALA A 633 -0.93 21.13 -13.58
CA ALA A 633 -0.94 22.05 -14.72
C ALA A 633 -0.89 23.53 -14.31
N ASN A 634 -0.75 23.85 -13.03
CA ASN A 634 -0.75 25.21 -12.49
C ASN A 634 0.68 25.72 -12.36
N ARG A 635 1.03 26.78 -13.10
CA ARG A 635 2.41 27.27 -13.20
C ARG A 635 2.99 27.64 -11.83
N ASP A 636 2.25 28.41 -11.04
CA ASP A 636 2.72 28.89 -9.74
C ASP A 636 2.94 27.73 -8.75
N TYR A 637 2.04 26.73 -8.77
CA TYR A 637 2.22 25.53 -7.96
C TYR A 637 3.41 24.69 -8.43
N LEU A 638 3.59 24.49 -9.74
CA LEU A 638 4.70 23.69 -10.29
C LEU A 638 6.06 24.33 -9.95
N ASP A 639 6.17 25.65 -10.04
CA ASP A 639 7.36 26.39 -9.61
C ASP A 639 7.62 26.22 -8.10
N PHE A 640 6.56 26.34 -7.28
CA PHE A 640 6.63 26.07 -5.84
C PHE A 640 7.09 24.63 -5.54
N ALA A 641 6.46 23.64 -6.16
CA ALA A 641 6.77 22.22 -5.96
C ALA A 641 8.21 21.88 -6.36
N SER A 642 8.70 22.48 -7.45
CA SER A 642 10.11 22.36 -7.86
C SER A 642 11.06 22.96 -6.83
N SER A 643 10.75 24.16 -6.30
CA SER A 643 11.57 24.83 -5.27
C SER A 643 11.65 24.03 -3.96
N MET A 644 10.56 23.32 -3.62
CA MET A 644 10.48 22.43 -2.46
C MET A 644 11.14 21.07 -2.70
N GLY A 645 11.54 20.73 -3.93
CA GLY A 645 12.09 19.42 -4.28
C GLY A 645 11.05 18.30 -4.41
N PHE A 646 9.77 18.64 -4.55
CA PHE A 646 8.70 17.66 -4.79
C PHE A 646 8.72 17.15 -6.24
N ILE A 647 9.16 17.98 -7.18
CA ILE A 647 9.33 17.61 -8.58
C ILE A 647 10.68 18.13 -9.08
N PRO A 648 11.28 17.49 -10.10
CA PRO A 648 12.60 17.89 -10.59
C PRO A 648 12.60 19.25 -11.31
N ASN A 649 11.49 19.57 -11.97
CA ASN A 649 11.29 20.80 -12.75
C ASN A 649 9.81 21.19 -12.75
N ALA A 650 9.48 22.39 -13.23
CA ALA A 650 8.12 22.92 -13.26
C ALA A 650 7.38 22.62 -14.58
N ASP A 651 7.62 21.44 -15.15
CA ASP A 651 6.92 21.00 -16.36
C ASP A 651 5.50 20.52 -16.03
N GLN A 652 4.61 20.53 -17.03
CA GLN A 652 3.27 19.96 -16.87
C GLN A 652 3.37 18.47 -16.55
N ILE A 653 2.58 18.02 -15.57
CA ILE A 653 2.39 16.60 -15.29
C ILE A 653 1.18 16.13 -16.09
N VAL A 654 1.44 15.43 -17.20
CA VAL A 654 0.40 14.89 -18.09
C VAL A 654 -0.15 13.58 -17.55
N MET A 655 -1.46 13.48 -17.39
CA MET A 655 -2.13 12.26 -16.93
C MET A 655 -2.19 11.21 -18.06
N GLN A 656 -2.00 9.95 -17.70
CA GLN A 656 -1.80 8.84 -18.62
C GLN A 656 -3.04 7.94 -18.67
N MET A 657 -3.95 8.18 -19.61
CA MET A 657 -5.07 7.27 -19.91
C MET A 657 -4.54 5.94 -20.46
N TYR A 658 -3.60 6.04 -21.39
CA TYR A 658 -2.85 4.93 -21.97
C TYR A 658 -1.44 4.88 -21.35
N SER A 659 -0.97 3.71 -20.92
CA SER A 659 0.33 3.55 -20.27
C SER A 659 1.37 2.93 -21.21
N GLU A 660 2.23 3.77 -21.78
CA GLU A 660 3.37 3.30 -22.59
C GLU A 660 4.32 2.36 -21.84
N PRO A 661 4.67 2.57 -20.55
CA PRO A 661 5.45 1.59 -19.80
C PRO A 661 4.86 0.18 -19.86
N LEU A 662 3.54 0.01 -19.69
CA LEU A 662 2.90 -1.31 -19.79
C LEU A 662 3.03 -1.89 -21.20
N GLN A 663 2.79 -1.07 -22.23
CA GLN A 663 2.94 -1.53 -23.62
C GLN A 663 4.37 -2.02 -23.92
N ARG A 664 5.40 -1.39 -23.36
CA ARG A 664 6.79 -1.86 -23.53
C ARG A 664 7.03 -3.26 -22.97
N PHE A 665 6.41 -3.59 -21.83
CA PHE A 665 6.46 -4.96 -21.29
C PHE A 665 5.70 -5.95 -22.16
N ARG A 666 4.53 -5.55 -22.68
CA ARG A 666 3.77 -6.37 -23.65
C ARG A 666 4.56 -6.65 -24.92
N LEU A 667 5.21 -5.64 -25.51
CA LEU A 667 6.10 -5.81 -26.67
C LEU A 667 7.27 -6.76 -26.38
N ALA A 668 7.87 -6.69 -25.18
CA ALA A 668 8.91 -7.64 -24.78
C ALA A 668 8.43 -9.09 -24.74
N ALA A 669 7.21 -9.32 -24.24
CA ALA A 669 6.57 -10.63 -24.28
C ALA A 669 6.34 -11.13 -25.71
N GLN A 670 6.03 -10.22 -26.64
CA GLN A 670 5.83 -10.47 -28.07
C GLN A 670 7.14 -10.62 -28.87
N GLY A 671 8.30 -10.50 -28.23
CA GLY A 671 9.60 -10.74 -28.84
C GLY A 671 10.33 -9.48 -29.33
N HIS A 672 9.88 -8.28 -28.93
CA HIS A 672 10.48 -7.01 -29.31
C HIS A 672 11.26 -6.37 -28.16
N GLY A 673 12.42 -5.77 -28.47
CA GLY A 673 13.28 -5.17 -27.45
C GLY A 673 14.06 -6.19 -26.60
N SER A 674 14.82 -5.67 -25.64
CA SER A 674 15.64 -6.44 -24.70
C SER A 674 15.69 -5.72 -23.34
N PRO A 675 15.63 -6.42 -22.20
CA PRO A 675 15.51 -7.88 -22.05
C PRO A 675 14.10 -8.38 -22.41
N GLN A 676 13.97 -9.71 -22.61
CA GLN A 676 12.70 -10.39 -22.85
C GLN A 676 12.34 -11.32 -21.68
N PRO A 677 11.04 -11.58 -21.43
CA PRO A 677 10.64 -12.52 -20.40
C PRO A 677 11.04 -13.96 -20.77
N PRO A 678 11.32 -14.80 -19.77
CA PRO A 678 11.38 -16.24 -19.94
C PRO A 678 10.13 -16.77 -20.65
N GLU A 679 10.28 -17.83 -21.43
CA GLU A 679 9.21 -18.38 -22.28
C GLU A 679 7.94 -18.68 -21.49
N GLU A 680 8.09 -19.23 -20.29
CA GLU A 680 6.96 -19.60 -19.43
C GLU A 680 6.21 -18.40 -18.82
N LEU A 681 6.76 -17.19 -18.90
CA LEU A 681 6.13 -15.94 -18.44
C LEU A 681 5.62 -15.07 -19.59
N ARG A 682 5.93 -15.38 -20.87
CA ARG A 682 5.50 -14.58 -22.02
C ARG A 682 4.00 -14.35 -22.07
N GLU A 683 3.20 -15.43 -22.03
CA GLU A 683 1.73 -15.33 -22.10
C GLU A 683 1.17 -14.51 -20.92
N ARG A 684 1.76 -14.65 -19.73
CA ARG A 684 1.37 -13.89 -18.54
C ARG A 684 1.63 -12.40 -18.73
N VAL A 685 2.82 -12.03 -19.16
CA VAL A 685 3.20 -10.63 -19.36
C VAL A 685 2.35 -10.00 -20.48
N ASP A 686 2.22 -10.67 -21.62
CA ASP A 686 1.39 -10.19 -22.74
C ASP A 686 -0.06 -9.90 -22.32
N ARG A 687 -0.66 -10.84 -21.56
CA ARG A 687 -2.03 -10.73 -21.06
C ARG A 687 -2.22 -9.56 -20.10
N PHE A 688 -1.37 -9.43 -19.08
CA PHE A 688 -1.65 -8.52 -17.96
C PHE A 688 -1.09 -7.10 -18.14
N PHE A 689 -0.16 -6.88 -19.07
CA PHE A 689 0.44 -5.57 -19.33
C PHE A 689 -0.33 -4.77 -20.41
N ASP A 690 -1.64 -4.64 -20.23
CA ASP A 690 -2.46 -3.81 -21.11
C ASP A 690 -2.28 -2.32 -20.83
N PRO A 691 -1.98 -1.50 -21.85
CA PRO A 691 -1.83 -0.07 -21.67
C PRO A 691 -3.15 0.62 -21.29
N LEU A 692 -4.31 0.03 -21.58
CA LEU A 692 -5.62 0.47 -21.08
C LEU A 692 -6.10 -0.45 -19.95
N PRO A 693 -6.76 0.08 -18.90
CA PRO A 693 -7.27 -0.77 -17.83
C PRO A 693 -8.31 -1.76 -18.35
N PHE A 694 -8.22 -3.03 -17.94
CA PHE A 694 -9.20 -4.05 -18.31
C PHE A 694 -9.52 -4.93 -17.11
N TRP A 695 -10.69 -5.57 -17.16
CA TRP A 695 -11.09 -6.49 -16.11
C TRP A 695 -10.75 -7.92 -16.50
N TYR A 696 -10.27 -8.67 -15.50
CA TYR A 696 -10.15 -10.12 -15.56
C TYR A 696 -10.59 -10.67 -14.21
N GLU A 697 -11.13 -11.89 -14.25
CA GLU A 697 -11.45 -12.63 -13.03
C GLU A 697 -10.20 -12.76 -12.14
N PRO A 698 -10.31 -12.53 -10.83
CA PRO A 698 -9.18 -12.69 -9.93
C PRO A 698 -8.52 -14.06 -10.09
N ILE A 699 -7.19 -14.10 -10.08
CA ILE A 699 -6.40 -15.22 -10.57
C ILE A 699 -6.68 -16.49 -9.76
N GLU A 700 -6.68 -16.43 -8.43
CA GLU A 700 -6.99 -17.59 -7.61
C GLU A 700 -8.42 -18.11 -7.90
N GLU A 701 -9.40 -17.21 -8.01
CA GLU A 701 -10.79 -17.55 -8.34
C GLU A 701 -10.91 -18.29 -9.67
N SER A 702 -10.11 -17.89 -10.67
CA SER A 702 -10.08 -18.55 -11.99
C SER A 702 -9.46 -19.95 -11.96
N MET A 703 -8.76 -20.31 -10.87
CA MET A 703 -8.03 -21.58 -10.71
C MET A 703 -8.71 -22.56 -9.75
N VAL A 704 -9.79 -22.14 -9.06
CA VAL A 704 -10.52 -22.98 -8.09
C VAL A 704 -11.94 -23.28 -8.57
N SER A 705 -12.49 -24.41 -8.13
CA SER A 705 -13.85 -24.81 -8.46
C SER A 705 -14.87 -23.92 -7.74
N LYS A 706 -15.60 -23.09 -8.51
CA LYS A 706 -16.68 -22.25 -7.99
C LYS A 706 -17.86 -23.06 -7.44
N ALA A 707 -18.01 -24.32 -7.88
CA ALA A 707 -19.02 -25.24 -7.35
C ALA A 707 -18.62 -25.77 -5.97
N ASP A 708 -17.33 -26.08 -5.77
CA ASP A 708 -16.83 -26.60 -4.49
C ASP A 708 -16.65 -25.48 -3.46
N TYR A 709 -16.23 -24.29 -3.90
CA TYR A 709 -16.02 -23.10 -3.09
C TYR A 709 -16.90 -21.94 -3.59
N PRO A 710 -18.21 -21.94 -3.27
CA PRO A 710 -19.19 -21.00 -3.86
C PRO A 710 -19.18 -19.59 -3.25
N VAL A 711 -18.54 -19.37 -2.11
CA VAL A 711 -18.66 -18.15 -1.29
C VAL A 711 -17.32 -17.39 -1.27
N HIS A 712 -17.34 -16.05 -1.37
CA HIS A 712 -16.13 -15.24 -1.17
C HIS A 712 -15.88 -15.02 0.33
N ALA A 713 -14.62 -14.93 0.74
CA ALA A 713 -14.26 -14.63 2.13
C ALA A 713 -13.26 -13.48 2.21
N ILE A 714 -13.60 -12.44 2.98
CA ILE A 714 -12.77 -11.23 3.13
C ILE A 714 -12.54 -10.88 4.59
N THR A 715 -11.55 -10.02 4.86
CA THR A 715 -11.36 -9.44 6.19
C THR A 715 -11.56 -7.93 6.16
N GLN A 716 -12.15 -7.40 7.24
CA GLN A 716 -12.15 -5.96 7.52
C GLN A 716 -11.35 -5.67 8.78
N ARG A 717 -10.92 -4.43 8.95
CA ARG A 717 -10.23 -4.00 10.18
C ARG A 717 -11.25 -3.31 11.10
N PRO A 718 -11.29 -3.67 12.39
CA PRO A 718 -12.19 -3.02 13.34
C PRO A 718 -11.76 -1.57 13.57
N ALA A 719 -12.73 -0.67 13.72
CA ALA A 719 -12.47 0.76 13.94
C ALA A 719 -11.67 1.05 15.23
N ALA A 720 -11.80 0.18 16.23
CA ALA A 720 -11.20 0.35 17.54
C ALA A 720 -9.82 -0.30 17.70
N MET A 721 -9.31 -1.09 16.75
CA MET A 721 -7.99 -1.70 16.86
C MET A 721 -7.09 -1.41 15.67
N TYR A 722 -5.80 -1.30 15.94
CA TYR A 722 -4.75 -1.23 14.93
C TYR A 722 -4.10 -2.61 14.79
N HIS A 723 -4.52 -3.39 13.78
CA HIS A 723 -4.00 -4.74 13.52
C HIS A 723 -3.93 -5.60 14.80
N SER A 724 -2.88 -6.40 14.96
CA SER A 724 -2.61 -7.11 16.20
C SER A 724 -2.01 -6.23 17.29
N TRP A 725 -1.44 -5.07 16.93
CA TRP A 725 -0.82 -4.15 17.88
C TRP A 725 -1.80 -3.65 18.93
N GLY A 726 -3.06 -3.40 18.55
CA GLY A 726 -4.12 -2.99 19.50
C GLY A 726 -4.34 -3.97 20.67
N SER A 727 -3.92 -5.22 20.53
CA SER A 727 -4.06 -6.27 21.55
C SER A 727 -3.20 -6.06 22.79
N GLN A 728 -2.20 -5.20 22.73
CA GLN A 728 -1.50 -4.74 23.93
C GLN A 728 -2.41 -3.91 24.88
N THR A 729 -3.55 -3.43 24.40
CA THR A 729 -4.49 -2.57 25.15
C THR A 729 -5.71 -3.35 25.65
N ALA A 730 -5.85 -3.48 26.96
CA ALA A 730 -6.97 -4.22 27.56
C ALA A 730 -8.34 -3.58 27.30
N TRP A 731 -8.46 -2.25 27.24
CA TRP A 731 -9.73 -1.58 26.93
C TRP A 731 -10.25 -1.92 25.54
N LEU A 732 -9.37 -1.96 24.54
CA LEU A 732 -9.75 -2.32 23.17
C LEU A 732 -10.19 -3.79 23.10
N ARG A 733 -9.51 -4.66 23.85
CA ARG A 733 -9.86 -6.08 23.96
C ARG A 733 -11.19 -6.34 24.66
N GLN A 734 -11.60 -5.48 25.61
CA GLN A 734 -12.95 -5.55 26.17
C GLN A 734 -14.05 -5.28 25.11
N ILE A 735 -13.73 -4.54 24.05
CA ILE A 735 -14.63 -4.29 22.92
C ILE A 735 -14.60 -5.45 21.92
N HIS A 736 -13.40 -5.97 21.62
CA HIS A 736 -13.20 -7.08 20.69
C HIS A 736 -12.41 -8.22 21.33
N GLY A 737 -13.05 -8.98 22.22
CA GLY A 737 -12.43 -10.13 22.89
C GLY A 737 -12.27 -11.35 21.99
N TYR A 738 -13.15 -11.50 20.99
CA TYR A 738 -13.01 -12.46 19.90
C TYR A 738 -13.85 -11.99 18.70
N ASN A 739 -13.64 -12.60 17.54
CA ASN A 739 -14.35 -12.30 16.30
C ASN A 739 -15.36 -13.39 15.90
N ARG A 740 -16.30 -13.02 15.02
CA ARG A 740 -17.32 -13.89 14.42
C ARG A 740 -17.17 -13.91 12.91
N LEU A 741 -17.54 -15.01 12.29
CA LEU A 741 -17.71 -15.06 10.84
C LEU A 741 -19.09 -14.49 10.48
N CYS A 742 -19.11 -13.29 9.93
CA CYS A 742 -20.31 -12.61 9.50
C CYS A 742 -20.74 -13.11 8.11
N MET A 743 -22.03 -13.43 7.93
CA MET A 743 -22.59 -13.86 6.64
C MET A 743 -24.00 -13.33 6.38
N HIS A 744 -24.42 -13.30 5.11
CA HIS A 744 -25.77 -12.88 4.76
C HIS A 744 -26.84 -13.83 5.33
N ARG A 745 -27.97 -13.28 5.81
CA ARG A 745 -29.05 -14.06 6.43
C ARG A 745 -29.63 -15.13 5.52
N ASP A 746 -29.77 -14.84 4.23
CA ASP A 746 -30.34 -15.80 3.29
C ASP A 746 -29.36 -16.93 2.95
N LEU A 747 -28.06 -16.64 2.89
CA LEU A 747 -27.04 -17.67 2.77
C LEU A 747 -27.07 -18.60 3.99
N ALA A 748 -27.13 -18.03 5.19
CA ALA A 748 -27.21 -18.79 6.43
C ALA A 748 -28.44 -19.72 6.45
N ARG A 749 -29.62 -19.24 6.04
CA ARG A 749 -30.83 -20.06 5.93
C ARG A 749 -30.69 -21.18 4.90
N GLU A 750 -30.07 -20.91 3.76
CA GLU A 750 -29.86 -21.87 2.67
C GLU A 750 -28.99 -23.05 3.12
N ILE A 751 -27.91 -22.77 3.85
CA ILE A 751 -27.03 -23.80 4.42
C ILE A 751 -27.50 -24.30 5.81
N GLY A 752 -28.66 -23.81 6.25
CA GLY A 752 -29.30 -24.15 7.52
C GLY A 752 -28.42 -23.87 8.73
N VAL A 753 -27.82 -22.69 8.85
CA VAL A 753 -26.97 -22.20 9.96
C VAL A 753 -27.65 -21.00 10.64
N GLU A 754 -27.58 -20.91 11.96
CA GLU A 754 -28.14 -19.82 12.76
C GLU A 754 -27.05 -18.95 13.43
N ASP A 755 -27.45 -17.85 14.08
CA ASP A 755 -26.54 -17.05 14.88
C ASP A 755 -25.90 -17.92 15.98
N ASP A 756 -24.58 -17.75 16.17
CA ASP A 756 -23.78 -18.45 17.17
C ASP A 756 -23.60 -19.97 16.94
N ASP A 757 -24.08 -20.52 15.81
CA ASP A 757 -23.66 -21.84 15.35
C ASP A 757 -22.17 -21.86 14.99
N TRP A 758 -21.54 -23.03 15.14
CA TRP A 758 -20.17 -23.28 14.68
C TRP A 758 -20.17 -23.88 13.28
N VAL A 759 -19.25 -23.40 12.44
CA VAL A 759 -19.07 -23.85 11.07
C VAL A 759 -17.61 -24.19 10.78
N ASN A 760 -17.43 -25.16 9.89
CA ASN A 760 -16.19 -25.43 9.20
C ASN A 760 -16.15 -24.57 7.93
N VAL A 761 -15.09 -23.77 7.79
CA VAL A 761 -14.83 -22.94 6.61
C VAL A 761 -13.59 -23.48 5.92
N GLU A 762 -13.76 -23.96 4.70
CA GLU A 762 -12.72 -24.65 3.93
C GLU A 762 -12.41 -23.87 2.66
N SER A 763 -11.13 -23.79 2.31
CA SER A 763 -10.62 -23.28 1.04
C SER A 763 -9.83 -24.39 0.35
N HIS A 764 -9.34 -24.13 -0.86
CA HIS A 764 -8.43 -25.06 -1.52
C HIS A 764 -7.10 -25.28 -0.77
N HIS A 765 -6.77 -24.44 0.22
CA HIS A 765 -5.50 -24.46 0.96
C HIS A 765 -5.65 -24.99 2.39
N GLY A 766 -6.71 -24.63 3.08
CA GLY A 766 -6.86 -24.92 4.50
C GLY A 766 -8.30 -24.91 5.01
N LEU A 767 -8.44 -25.23 6.29
CA LEU A 767 -9.69 -25.36 7.03
C LEU A 767 -9.58 -24.57 8.35
N ILE A 768 -10.62 -23.83 8.69
CA ILE A 768 -10.81 -23.23 10.02
C ILE A 768 -12.17 -23.60 10.59
N LYS A 769 -12.29 -23.45 11.90
CA LYS A 769 -13.56 -23.55 12.63
C LYS A 769 -13.87 -22.22 13.28
N ALA A 770 -15.07 -21.71 13.02
CA ALA A 770 -15.46 -20.37 13.45
C ALA A 770 -16.93 -20.34 13.85
N GLN A 771 -17.26 -19.42 14.77
CA GLN A 771 -18.63 -19.17 15.20
C GLN A 771 -19.27 -18.06 14.35
N VAL A 772 -20.52 -18.28 13.92
CA VAL A 772 -21.20 -17.46 12.91
C VAL A 772 -22.01 -16.32 13.53
N ARG A 773 -22.13 -15.22 12.77
CA ARG A 773 -23.14 -14.19 12.99
C ARG A 773 -23.81 -13.80 11.67
N THR A 774 -25.12 -13.65 11.65
CA THR A 774 -25.85 -13.25 10.44
C THR A 774 -26.03 -11.73 10.35
N MET A 775 -25.93 -11.18 9.14
CA MET A 775 -26.06 -9.75 8.85
C MET A 775 -26.64 -9.51 7.45
N THR A 776 -27.71 -8.71 7.33
CA THR A 776 -28.28 -8.33 6.01
C THR A 776 -27.41 -7.35 5.24
N GLY A 777 -26.63 -6.50 5.93
CA GLY A 777 -25.69 -5.56 5.32
C GLY A 777 -24.41 -6.21 4.77
N CYS A 778 -24.54 -7.32 4.06
CA CYS A 778 -23.46 -8.06 3.43
C CYS A 778 -23.92 -8.51 2.04
N GLU A 779 -23.04 -8.46 1.05
CA GLU A 779 -23.27 -9.10 -0.24
C GLU A 779 -23.60 -10.59 -0.01
N ARG A 780 -24.59 -11.09 -0.75
CA ARG A 780 -25.27 -12.36 -0.45
C ARG A 780 -24.31 -13.54 -0.40
N ASN A 781 -23.33 -13.59 -1.29
CA ASN A 781 -22.40 -14.70 -1.45
C ASN A 781 -21.01 -14.39 -0.88
N THR A 782 -20.95 -13.50 0.11
CA THR A 782 -19.72 -13.09 0.79
C THR A 782 -19.83 -13.34 2.30
N VAL A 783 -18.74 -13.83 2.89
CA VAL A 783 -18.54 -13.84 4.34
C VAL A 783 -17.35 -12.96 4.71
N TRP A 784 -17.38 -12.43 5.93
CA TRP A 784 -16.31 -11.58 6.40
C TRP A 784 -16.08 -11.66 7.91
N THR A 785 -14.92 -11.23 8.37
CA THR A 785 -14.60 -11.10 9.80
C THR A 785 -13.65 -9.92 10.05
N TRP A 786 -13.54 -9.51 11.31
CA TRP A 786 -12.47 -8.63 11.77
C TRP A 786 -11.11 -9.31 11.72
N ASN A 787 -10.14 -8.64 11.10
CA ASN A 787 -8.74 -9.05 11.03
C ASN A 787 -8.04 -8.93 12.38
N ALA A 788 -7.06 -9.79 12.63
CA ALA A 788 -6.10 -9.73 13.73
C ALA A 788 -6.67 -9.80 15.17
N ILE A 789 -7.96 -10.12 15.33
CA ILE A 789 -8.58 -10.33 16.65
C ILE A 789 -8.12 -11.63 17.29
N GLY A 790 -8.21 -12.76 16.56
CA GLY A 790 -7.74 -14.06 17.04
C GLY A 790 -6.24 -14.05 17.37
N LYS A 791 -5.86 -14.72 18.46
CA LYS A 791 -4.49 -14.76 19.01
C LYS A 791 -3.98 -16.15 19.18
N ARG A 792 -2.66 -16.29 19.12
CA ARG A 792 -2.03 -17.50 19.63
C ARG A 792 -2.10 -17.47 21.16
N ARG A 793 -2.45 -18.59 21.76
CA ARG A 793 -2.50 -18.74 23.22
C ARG A 793 -1.14 -18.37 23.84
N GLY A 794 -1.16 -17.65 24.96
CA GLY A 794 0.05 -17.19 25.65
C GLY A 794 0.76 -15.97 25.04
N ALA A 795 0.49 -15.61 23.78
CA ALA A 795 1.03 -14.42 23.15
C ALA A 795 0.50 -13.13 23.80
N TRP A 796 1.17 -11.99 23.62
CA TRP A 796 0.82 -10.69 24.23
C TRP A 796 0.69 -10.74 25.76
N ASN A 797 1.31 -11.76 26.39
CA ASN A 797 1.17 -12.07 27.80
C ASN A 797 -0.29 -12.24 28.25
N LEU A 798 -1.12 -12.86 27.41
CA LEU A 798 -2.51 -13.21 27.72
C LEU A 798 -2.59 -14.55 28.42
N ASP A 799 -3.65 -14.76 29.20
CA ASP A 799 -3.98 -16.07 29.73
C ASP A 799 -4.16 -17.10 28.60
N ASP A 800 -3.81 -18.35 28.88
CA ASP A 800 -3.86 -19.42 27.88
C ASP A 800 -5.32 -19.84 27.57
N GLU A 801 -6.26 -19.46 28.45
CA GLU A 801 -7.71 -19.61 28.32
C GLU A 801 -8.40 -18.29 27.88
N ALA A 802 -7.64 -17.29 27.42
CA ALA A 802 -8.23 -16.06 26.90
C ALA A 802 -9.10 -16.34 25.66
N GLU A 803 -10.29 -15.73 25.59
CA GLU A 803 -11.24 -15.96 24.49
C GLU A 803 -10.65 -15.62 23.11
N GLU A 804 -9.69 -14.68 23.05
CA GLU A 804 -8.95 -14.35 21.83
C GLU A 804 -8.24 -15.57 21.23
N GLY A 805 -7.76 -16.51 22.07
CA GLY A 805 -7.09 -17.74 21.65
C GLY A 805 -7.97 -18.99 21.67
N GLU A 806 -9.12 -18.95 22.34
CA GLU A 806 -10.09 -20.05 22.37
C GLU A 806 -11.18 -19.95 21.31
N LYS A 807 -11.72 -18.76 21.09
CA LYS A 807 -12.84 -18.49 20.19
C LYS A 807 -12.44 -17.61 19.01
N GLY A 808 -11.42 -16.77 19.18
CA GLY A 808 -10.88 -15.94 18.11
C GLY A 808 -10.21 -16.77 17.01
N PHE A 809 -10.24 -16.29 15.77
CA PHE A 809 -9.66 -16.99 14.62
C PHE A 809 -9.13 -16.02 13.56
N LEU A 810 -8.30 -16.51 12.65
CA LEU A 810 -7.81 -15.77 11.48
C LEU A 810 -8.27 -16.45 10.18
N LEU A 811 -8.73 -15.66 9.21
CA LEU A 811 -8.95 -16.18 7.84
C LEU A 811 -7.64 -16.52 7.14
N ASN A 812 -6.51 -15.97 7.61
CA ASN A 812 -5.17 -16.22 7.07
C ASN A 812 -4.85 -17.73 6.99
N HIS A 813 -5.39 -18.57 7.87
CA HIS A 813 -5.19 -20.03 7.77
C HIS A 813 -5.81 -20.67 6.52
N LEU A 814 -6.69 -19.95 5.81
CA LEU A 814 -7.32 -20.37 4.56
C LEU A 814 -6.62 -19.82 3.30
N ILE A 815 -5.72 -18.85 3.46
CA ILE A 815 -5.12 -18.16 2.32
C ILE A 815 -3.75 -18.77 2.06
N SER A 816 -3.48 -19.15 0.81
CA SER A 816 -2.15 -19.58 0.37
C SER A 816 -1.38 -18.35 -0.13
N GLU A 817 -0.11 -18.22 0.24
CA GLU A 817 0.79 -17.22 -0.34
C GLU A 817 1.19 -17.56 -1.80
N LEU A 818 0.91 -18.79 -2.24
CA LEU A 818 1.16 -19.29 -3.58
C LEU A 818 -0.15 -19.73 -4.24
N LEU A 819 -0.35 -19.36 -5.50
CA LEU A 819 -1.45 -19.87 -6.33
C LEU A 819 -1.41 -21.40 -6.43
N PRO A 820 -2.55 -22.06 -6.77
CA PRO A 820 -2.56 -23.45 -7.16
C PRO A 820 -1.56 -23.73 -8.29
N ALA A 821 -1.07 -24.96 -8.41
CA ALA A 821 -0.07 -25.31 -9.40
C ALA A 821 -0.59 -25.08 -10.83
N GLY A 822 0.17 -24.30 -11.62
CA GLY A 822 -0.13 -24.04 -13.02
C GLY A 822 0.34 -25.17 -13.95
N LYS A 823 0.31 -24.91 -15.26
CA LYS A 823 0.91 -25.81 -16.27
C LYS A 823 2.40 -26.02 -15.94
N GLY A 824 2.84 -27.28 -15.86
CA GLY A 824 4.23 -27.64 -15.52
C GLY A 824 4.55 -27.69 -14.02
N GLY A 825 3.55 -27.54 -13.14
CA GLY A 825 3.72 -27.73 -11.69
C GLY A 825 4.31 -26.54 -10.92
N ARG A 826 4.75 -25.48 -11.63
CA ARG A 826 5.21 -24.22 -11.00
C ARG A 826 4.06 -23.53 -10.28
N ARG A 827 4.33 -23.01 -9.09
CA ARG A 827 3.42 -22.15 -8.32
C ARG A 827 3.99 -20.73 -8.32
N LEU A 828 3.14 -19.76 -8.65
CA LEU A 828 3.47 -18.33 -8.58
C LEU A 828 2.89 -17.73 -7.30
N SER A 829 3.37 -16.56 -6.89
CA SER A 829 2.80 -15.88 -5.73
C SER A 829 1.32 -15.54 -5.94
N ASN A 830 0.53 -15.62 -4.86
CA ASN A 830 -0.87 -15.20 -4.83
C ASN A 830 -0.97 -13.68 -4.76
N SER A 831 -0.70 -13.04 -5.88
CA SER A 831 -0.54 -11.58 -5.99
C SER A 831 -1.02 -11.04 -7.33
N ASP A 832 -1.23 -9.73 -7.38
CA ASP A 832 -1.41 -8.99 -8.63
C ASP A 832 -0.20 -9.21 -9.57
N PRO A 833 -0.44 -9.58 -10.85
CA PRO A 833 0.61 -9.94 -11.80
C PRO A 833 1.47 -8.75 -12.22
N VAL A 834 1.00 -7.51 -12.01
CA VAL A 834 1.74 -6.31 -12.38
C VAL A 834 2.53 -5.81 -11.18
N THR A 835 1.90 -5.66 -10.02
CA THR A 835 2.52 -4.98 -8.86
C THR A 835 3.06 -5.91 -7.78
N GLY A 836 2.68 -7.19 -7.78
CA GLY A 836 3.01 -8.10 -6.68
C GLY A 836 2.25 -7.80 -5.38
N GLN A 837 1.21 -6.97 -5.40
CA GLN A 837 0.32 -6.79 -4.26
C GLN A 837 -0.33 -8.12 -3.85
N ALA A 838 -0.22 -8.49 -2.57
CA ALA A 838 -0.87 -9.69 -2.04
C ALA A 838 -2.39 -9.67 -2.27
N ALA A 839 -2.92 -10.76 -2.85
CA ALA A 839 -4.31 -10.91 -3.27
C ALA A 839 -5.18 -11.57 -2.18
N TRP A 840 -5.28 -10.93 -1.01
CA TRP A 840 -6.00 -11.45 0.16
C TRP A 840 -7.47 -11.79 -0.08
N PHE A 841 -8.13 -11.08 -1.00
CA PHE A 841 -9.58 -11.08 -1.14
C PHE A 841 -10.08 -11.88 -2.34
N ASP A 842 -9.18 -12.56 -3.05
CA ASP A 842 -9.52 -13.55 -4.09
C ASP A 842 -10.00 -14.89 -3.46
N LEU A 843 -9.98 -14.97 -2.12
CA LEU A 843 -10.28 -16.18 -1.36
C LEU A 843 -11.74 -16.63 -1.57
N ARG A 844 -11.88 -17.87 -2.02
CA ARG A 844 -13.14 -18.60 -2.15
C ARG A 844 -13.20 -19.74 -1.13
N VAL A 845 -14.37 -19.91 -0.51
CA VAL A 845 -14.58 -20.89 0.57
C VAL A 845 -15.87 -21.70 0.40
N LYS A 846 -15.87 -22.84 1.06
CA LYS A 846 -17.02 -23.69 1.35
C LYS A 846 -17.33 -23.58 2.83
N ILE A 847 -18.62 -23.53 3.17
CA ILE A 847 -19.08 -23.45 4.55
C ILE A 847 -19.97 -24.64 4.84
N THR A 848 -19.67 -25.37 5.91
CA THR A 848 -20.46 -26.50 6.39
C THR A 848 -20.65 -26.40 7.89
N ARG A 849 -21.70 -27.01 8.45
CA ARG A 849 -21.85 -27.09 9.91
C ARG A 849 -20.65 -27.82 10.53
N ALA A 850 -20.15 -27.30 11.65
CA ALA A 850 -19.17 -28.01 12.45
C ALA A 850 -19.82 -29.20 13.18
N GLU A 851 -19.00 -30.05 13.77
CA GLU A 851 -19.46 -31.13 14.63
C GLU A 851 -20.23 -30.62 15.86
N ALA A 852 -21.17 -31.43 16.35
CA ALA A 852 -22.00 -31.06 17.49
C ALA A 852 -21.16 -30.88 18.76
N GLY A 853 -21.40 -29.79 19.50
CA GLY A 853 -20.68 -29.49 20.74
C GLY A 853 -19.34 -28.79 20.54
N ALA A 854 -19.04 -28.26 19.34
CA ALA A 854 -17.90 -27.39 19.13
C ALA A 854 -17.99 -26.13 20.01
N GLU A 855 -16.89 -25.78 20.68
CA GLU A 855 -16.81 -24.62 21.58
C GLU A 855 -15.54 -23.77 21.35
N VAL A 856 -14.62 -24.24 20.50
CA VAL A 856 -13.32 -23.60 20.23
C VAL A 856 -13.06 -23.44 18.74
N SER A 857 -12.28 -22.42 18.40
CA SER A 857 -11.80 -22.19 17.03
C SER A 857 -10.62 -23.10 16.68
N GLU A 858 -10.44 -23.31 15.38
CA GLU A 858 -9.32 -24.06 14.80
C GLU A 858 -8.69 -23.29 13.64
N PRO A 859 -7.38 -23.48 13.38
CA PRO A 859 -6.44 -24.41 14.03
C PRO A 859 -6.00 -23.99 15.44
N ARG A 860 -5.60 -24.97 16.24
CA ARG A 860 -5.03 -24.78 17.59
C ARG A 860 -3.53 -24.99 17.56
N PHE A 861 -2.80 -24.15 18.28
CA PHE A 861 -1.35 -24.23 18.45
C PHE A 861 -1.01 -24.34 19.93
N GLU A 862 0.16 -24.91 20.23
CA GLU A 862 0.71 -24.91 21.59
C GLU A 862 0.87 -23.48 22.11
N PRO A 863 0.54 -23.21 23.39
CA PRO A 863 0.71 -21.91 24.01
C PRO A 863 2.17 -21.43 23.96
N ILE A 864 2.35 -20.15 23.65
CA ILE A 864 3.65 -19.48 23.74
C ILE A 864 4.00 -19.27 25.21
N GLN A 865 5.23 -19.63 25.58
CA GLN A 865 5.75 -19.36 26.91
C GLN A 865 6.05 -17.86 27.09
N PRO A 866 5.82 -17.29 28.29
CA PRO A 866 6.23 -15.92 28.60
C PRO A 866 7.74 -15.76 28.46
N VAL A 867 8.17 -14.70 27.77
CA VAL A 867 9.60 -14.35 27.69
C VAL A 867 10.08 -13.71 29.00
N PRO A 868 11.38 -13.81 29.34
CA PRO A 868 11.94 -13.20 30.55
C PRO A 868 11.66 -11.70 30.68
N GLY A 869 11.58 -11.21 31.92
CA GLY A 869 11.45 -9.78 32.25
C GLY A 869 10.05 -9.19 32.05
N VAL A 870 9.18 -9.85 31.28
CA VAL A 870 7.79 -9.44 31.11
C VAL A 870 7.02 -9.64 32.43
N GLN A 871 6.28 -8.61 32.85
CA GLN A 871 5.58 -8.60 34.14
C GLN A 871 4.56 -9.75 34.24
N GLY A 872 4.37 -10.29 35.45
CA GLY A 872 3.35 -11.31 35.71
C GLY A 872 1.95 -10.86 35.30
N ARG A 873 1.15 -11.79 34.74
CA ARG A 873 -0.21 -11.55 34.26
C ARG A 873 -1.11 -11.14 35.44
N PRO A 874 -1.66 -9.90 35.47
CA PRO A 874 -2.57 -9.53 36.53
C PRO A 874 -3.91 -10.25 36.33
N ALA A 875 -4.41 -10.95 37.36
CA ALA A 875 -5.73 -11.59 37.31
C ALA A 875 -6.87 -10.60 37.04
N ILE A 876 -6.72 -9.35 37.50
CA ILE A 876 -7.60 -8.23 37.19
C ILE A 876 -6.73 -7.03 36.84
N LEU A 877 -6.80 -6.56 35.59
CA LEU A 877 -6.12 -5.34 35.18
C LEU A 877 -6.90 -4.12 35.68
N ARG A 878 -6.45 -3.51 36.77
CA ARG A 878 -7.03 -2.29 37.35
C ARG A 878 -6.31 -1.01 36.93
N PHE A 879 -5.72 -1.02 35.73
CA PHE A 879 -5.01 0.15 35.21
C PHE A 879 -5.95 1.37 35.20
N GLY A 880 -5.54 2.43 35.91
CA GLY A 880 -6.36 3.63 36.11
C GLY A 880 -6.93 3.81 37.52
N GLU A 881 -6.96 2.75 38.33
CA GLU A 881 -7.44 2.82 39.72
C GLU A 881 -6.59 3.74 40.61
N GLN A 882 -5.27 3.78 40.38
CA GLN A 882 -4.41 4.73 41.07
C GLN A 882 -4.67 6.18 40.68
N PHE A 883 -5.27 6.43 39.51
CA PHE A 883 -5.62 7.78 39.04
C PHE A 883 -7.02 8.22 39.51
N LEU A 884 -7.79 7.32 40.14
CA LEU A 884 -9.08 7.69 40.73
C LEU A 884 -8.85 8.53 42.01
N PRO A 885 -9.58 9.65 42.18
CA PRO A 885 -9.51 10.46 43.39
C PRO A 885 -9.77 9.63 44.67
N GLU A 886 -9.07 9.94 45.75
CA GLU A 886 -9.37 9.38 47.07
C GLU A 886 -10.84 9.66 47.44
N GLY A 887 -11.55 8.61 47.86
CA GLY A 887 -12.97 8.70 48.21
C GLY A 887 -13.96 8.54 47.04
N SER A 888 -13.49 8.34 45.80
CA SER A 888 -14.34 7.93 44.67
C SER A 888 -15.19 6.72 45.02
N TRP A 889 -16.48 6.75 44.69
CA TRP A 889 -17.40 5.61 44.89
C TRP A 889 -16.92 4.36 44.16
N ARG A 890 -16.17 4.52 43.06
CA ARG A 890 -15.54 3.41 42.32
C ARG A 890 -14.36 2.75 43.07
N ARG A 891 -13.84 3.39 44.13
CA ARG A 891 -12.82 2.85 45.05
C ARG A 891 -13.41 2.20 46.30
N LYS A 892 -14.68 2.49 46.64
CA LYS A 892 -15.27 2.13 47.95
C LYS A 892 -15.98 0.78 47.96
N ASP A 893 -16.47 0.32 46.82
CA ASP A 893 -17.02 -1.03 46.70
C ASP A 893 -15.93 -1.95 46.15
N ARG A 894 -15.35 -2.80 47.02
CA ARG A 894 -14.57 -4.04 46.74
C ARG A 894 -13.26 -4.14 47.55
N ALA A 895 -13.41 -4.26 48.87
CA ALA A 895 -12.46 -5.02 49.69
C ALA A 895 -12.73 -6.51 49.52
#